data_AF-A0A2A5C298-F1
#
_entry.id   AF-A0A2A5C298-F1
#
_cell.length_a   1.000
_cell.length_b   1.000
_cell.length_c   1.000
_cell.angle_alpha   90.00
_cell.angle_beta   90.00
_cell.angle_gamma   90.00
#
_symmetry.space_group_name_H-M   'P 1'
#
loop_
_entity.id
_entity.type
_entity.pdbx_description
1 polymer ?
#
loop_
_entity_poly.entity_id
_entity_poly.type
_entity_poly.pdbx_seq_one_letter_code
_entity_poly.pdbx_strand_id
1 'polypeptide(L)'
;MLNRRYIFWGFLGYLLFVVYGSLIPFEYRAHSFDEAVAKFAAIPYLALGIASRADWIANIVLYIPLSFLACLWLGGAGRIKAAHYLVLPVVLALMLAIATVVEFTQIFFAPRTVSINDLIAETLGGIFGIALWLFVRNWLLHLLQSFRQGGHQSIVAVLSVYGLFYLAQSLFPFDIVLSLDELEWKLDSGHYGLFLAGDGSSVLRSLARLLGEGVAIVPLGVLAALAYPDLSLDKKGGLQRAFIVGAVLGGSLELLQLFLASGVSQGLSVLVRAGGLAAGVLLGHLLRRLGVGFLARFIDALSRWLLVPYFLALAFLAGWFNEAWYSLSLFAVSLADVRVMPFYYHYYSTEPEAMASLLANMAMYMPVGLAIWAGRLQRAKRVARAAGAFNPHKGVVRVTALAAVGLALLIELGKVLAPSKHPDFTNLLIAAVAAVSTYLFMRWLEGALVEKAEASSSSPVLADIDFERVVDSDDDVDIAVDGDSKVAAMSADAATERVAPRPATAAGSVSAPHFLYALPLALCLGFGLYRYPVLAPLLAFALLAYAALLWRRPLSWLFVIPLLLPLFDLSQHTGRLLLDEFDLFVLVTLLVSSLRVMRQPPLNWPSPLLPLVLGLLWFSWLVAVLPPLWPLLSDGGLRQPGSHSPVEAWMVGKGLLWALLLVPVVRRTGADQLEQARRYLLWSLSAGLFLLSLVVIAERYAFVGLTDFDNVFRVTGTFSSMRTGGAYIEAFVAFSFPALLVVTLGQRRWLLKALGSVAIAMAVYAMFVTFSRVGYVALALGSVMVFVGWLRVVGRLSALKKMALLMGVGLVAMAVLTPLLTSGFAQYRLARSADDFSFRLQHWQQAIGLMDGGVLSKVVGEGFGQYPVNHLLYAGENELSSSYQLKQQAGTNYLLLRAGKTAYLEQRIDISPQQHYQLSLRIRQPGYSSTAAPSPALSVFICEKALLYSFGCTSQSVNAEGLTKQWREEVLVMDSADMGAGLWPSRPVKLSLHIASGAIEITDLRLTMADGSDLLENGGFGEGLKHWLFVTDQDLAWHIHQQWVEVYFAQGILGLILLALLLLVLARVLYRPLLRGDIQASAFAAAFAALFTVGLLGSTMDAARSSMLFYLMAFCVVLLFGVKPVAPFKSKGVAERRAQSR
;
A
#
# COMPACT_ATOMS: atom_id res chain seq x y z
N MET A 1 19.85 -18.88 19.87
CA MET A 1 18.45 -18.65 19.43
C MET A 1 17.59 -18.36 20.66
N LEU A 2 16.60 -17.44 20.59
CA LEU A 2 15.68 -17.21 21.72
C LEU A 2 14.81 -18.46 21.95
N ASN A 3 14.69 -18.90 23.21
CA ASN A 3 13.85 -20.05 23.56
C ASN A 3 12.37 -19.65 23.41
N ARG A 4 11.61 -20.46 22.66
CA ARG A 4 10.18 -20.28 22.39
C ARG A 4 9.34 -20.14 23.66
N ARG A 5 9.75 -20.80 24.76
CA ARG A 5 9.10 -20.67 26.08
C ARG A 5 9.20 -19.24 26.64
N TYR A 6 10.36 -18.59 26.53
CA TYR A 6 10.51 -17.20 27.02
C TYR A 6 9.70 -16.22 26.18
N ILE A 7 9.56 -16.46 24.87
CA ILE A 7 8.74 -15.63 23.99
C ILE A 7 7.26 -15.77 24.36
N PHE A 8 6.78 -16.99 24.63
CA PHE A 8 5.42 -17.22 25.10
C PHE A 8 5.12 -16.49 26.41
N TRP A 9 6.01 -16.60 27.41
CA TRP A 9 5.83 -15.87 28.67
C TRP A 9 5.92 -14.34 28.49
N GLY A 10 6.73 -13.87 27.53
CA GLY A 10 6.76 -12.46 27.15
C GLY A 10 5.45 -12.00 26.51
N PHE A 11 4.89 -12.79 25.60
CA PHE A 11 3.57 -12.56 25.00
C PHE A 11 2.47 -12.52 26.07
N LEU A 12 2.42 -13.53 26.96
CA LEU A 12 1.41 -13.59 28.02
C LEU A 12 1.54 -12.44 29.02
N GLY A 13 2.76 -12.11 29.44
CA GLY A 13 3.00 -10.98 30.33
C GLY A 13 2.58 -9.64 29.71
N TYR A 14 2.83 -9.46 28.41
CA TYR A 14 2.40 -8.26 27.69
C TYR A 14 0.88 -8.24 27.46
N LEU A 15 0.25 -9.38 27.16
CA LEU A 15 -1.20 -9.49 27.08
C LEU A 15 -1.88 -9.09 28.39
N LEU A 16 -1.37 -9.57 29.53
CA LEU A 16 -1.86 -9.17 30.85
C LEU A 16 -1.70 -7.66 31.09
N PHE A 17 -0.61 -7.07 30.61
CA PHE A 17 -0.40 -5.61 30.67
C PHE A 17 -1.43 -4.85 29.82
N VAL A 18 -1.72 -5.32 28.60
CA VAL A 18 -2.77 -4.74 27.74
C VAL A 18 -4.13 -4.80 28.44
N VAL A 19 -4.54 -5.98 28.90
CA VAL A 19 -5.83 -6.18 29.60
C VAL A 19 -5.91 -5.30 30.86
N TYR A 20 -4.82 -5.21 31.63
CA TYR A 20 -4.76 -4.36 32.82
C TYR A 20 -4.95 -2.88 32.47
N GLY A 21 -4.19 -2.37 31.48
CA GLY A 21 -4.27 -0.98 31.03
C GLY A 21 -5.64 -0.60 30.47
N SER A 22 -6.32 -1.55 29.80
CA SER A 22 -7.65 -1.35 29.24
C SER A 22 -8.78 -1.39 30.27
N LEU A 23 -8.56 -1.96 31.48
CA LEU A 23 -9.61 -2.15 32.49
C LEU A 23 -9.49 -1.27 33.75
N ILE A 24 -8.34 -0.63 34.01
CA ILE A 24 -8.21 0.42 35.05
C ILE A 24 -9.32 1.47 34.85
N PRO A 25 -9.97 2.03 35.88
CA PRO A 25 -9.70 1.92 37.32
C PRO A 25 -10.36 0.73 38.02
N PHE A 26 -10.90 -0.26 37.29
CA PHE A 26 -11.62 -1.41 37.83
C PHE A 26 -12.89 -1.07 38.64
N GLU A 27 -13.60 0.02 38.28
CA GLU A 27 -14.90 0.34 38.88
C GLU A 27 -16.01 -0.50 38.22
N TYR A 28 -16.23 -1.69 38.75
CA TYR A 28 -17.21 -2.64 38.21
C TYR A 28 -18.65 -2.12 38.31
N ARG A 29 -19.37 -2.13 37.19
CA ARG A 29 -20.81 -1.91 37.09
C ARG A 29 -21.45 -3.14 36.48
N ALA A 30 -22.37 -3.76 37.22
CA ALA A 30 -23.06 -4.95 36.77
C ALA A 30 -24.01 -4.63 35.60
N HIS A 31 -23.83 -5.36 34.51
CA HIS A 31 -24.78 -5.46 33.40
C HIS A 31 -25.21 -6.92 33.25
N SER A 32 -26.44 -7.15 32.80
CA SER A 32 -26.79 -8.49 32.33
C SER A 32 -26.03 -8.80 31.03
N PHE A 33 -25.83 -10.08 30.72
CA PHE A 33 -25.16 -10.45 29.47
C PHE A 33 -25.93 -9.93 28.24
N ASP A 34 -27.27 -10.02 28.27
CA ASP A 34 -28.12 -9.53 27.18
C ASP A 34 -28.02 -8.00 27.01
N GLU A 35 -27.98 -7.23 28.11
CA GLU A 35 -27.72 -5.79 28.05
C GLU A 35 -26.35 -5.48 27.45
N ALA A 36 -25.30 -6.20 27.89
CA ALA A 36 -23.95 -5.96 27.41
C ALA A 36 -23.83 -6.27 25.90
N VAL A 37 -24.47 -7.35 25.42
CA VAL A 37 -24.53 -7.68 23.99
C VAL A 37 -25.29 -6.61 23.21
N ALA A 38 -26.44 -6.15 23.70
CA ALA A 38 -27.22 -5.10 23.05
C ALA A 38 -26.43 -3.77 22.96
N LYS A 39 -25.73 -3.40 24.05
CA LYS A 39 -24.84 -2.24 24.06
C LYS A 39 -23.67 -2.39 23.10
N PHE A 40 -23.02 -3.56 23.09
CA PHE A 40 -21.87 -3.81 22.22
C PHE A 40 -22.26 -3.81 20.74
N ALA A 41 -23.46 -4.30 20.40
CA ALA A 41 -23.97 -4.26 19.03
C ALA A 41 -24.26 -2.83 18.52
N ALA A 42 -24.45 -1.87 19.43
CA ALA A 42 -24.79 -0.49 19.14
C ALA A 42 -23.66 0.51 19.47
N ILE A 43 -22.40 0.05 19.56
CA ILE A 43 -21.28 0.94 19.86
C ILE A 43 -21.08 1.98 18.74
N PRO A 44 -20.82 3.25 19.08
CA PRO A 44 -20.71 4.31 18.10
C PRO A 44 -19.35 4.32 17.38
N TYR A 45 -19.35 4.83 16.15
CA TYR A 45 -18.16 5.38 15.52
C TYR A 45 -18.02 6.85 15.96
N LEU A 46 -17.09 7.13 16.89
CA LEU A 46 -16.94 8.46 17.49
C LEU A 46 -16.25 9.43 16.52
N ALA A 47 -16.73 10.68 16.46
CA ALA A 47 -15.99 11.77 15.85
C ALA A 47 -14.85 12.20 16.78
N LEU A 48 -13.63 11.73 16.49
CA LEU A 48 -12.46 11.99 17.35
C LEU A 48 -11.98 13.44 17.20
N GLY A 49 -12.08 14.20 18.29
CA GLY A 49 -11.41 15.49 18.41
C GLY A 49 -9.89 15.32 18.57
N ILE A 50 -9.15 16.44 18.54
CA ILE A 50 -7.68 16.43 18.65
C ILE A 50 -7.18 15.63 19.87
N ALA A 51 -7.80 15.83 21.04
CA ALA A 51 -7.43 15.12 22.27
C ALA A 51 -7.68 13.60 22.19
N SER A 52 -8.79 13.17 21.58
CA SER A 52 -9.17 11.76 21.47
C SER A 52 -8.32 10.98 20.45
N ARG A 53 -7.54 11.66 19.58
CA ARG A 53 -6.62 11.01 18.63
C ARG A 53 -5.40 10.41 19.32
N ALA A 54 -4.95 11.01 20.43
CA ALA A 54 -3.81 10.51 21.20
C ALA A 54 -4.12 9.12 21.78
N ASP A 55 -5.30 8.96 22.38
CA ASP A 55 -5.81 7.69 22.89
C ASP A 55 -5.92 6.63 21.78
N TRP A 56 -6.49 7.03 20.63
CA TRP A 56 -6.59 6.16 19.46
C TRP A 56 -5.22 5.64 18.98
N ILE A 57 -4.20 6.50 18.95
CA ILE A 57 -2.83 6.10 18.57
C ILE A 57 -2.18 5.25 19.66
N ALA A 58 -2.45 5.51 20.94
CA ALA A 58 -1.99 4.68 22.03
C ALA A 58 -2.48 3.24 21.88
N ASN A 59 -3.75 3.03 21.52
CA ASN A 59 -4.33 1.71 21.25
C ASN A 59 -3.63 0.99 20.08
N ILE A 60 -3.29 1.71 19.00
CA ILE A 60 -2.46 1.16 17.90
C ILE A 60 -1.10 0.70 18.43
N VAL A 61 -0.38 1.59 19.11
CA VAL A 61 0.98 1.32 19.60
C VAL A 61 0.98 0.17 20.61
N LEU A 62 -0.07 0.05 21.41
CA LEU A 62 -0.23 -1.00 22.42
C LEU A 62 -0.27 -2.39 21.79
N TYR A 63 -0.95 -2.58 20.66
CA TYR A 63 -1.10 -3.90 20.01
C TYR A 63 0.10 -4.31 19.12
N ILE A 64 0.98 -3.37 18.72
CA ILE A 64 2.16 -3.67 17.90
C ILE A 64 3.07 -4.72 18.55
N PRO A 65 3.54 -4.55 19.81
CA PRO A 65 4.39 -5.54 20.46
C PRO A 65 3.66 -6.86 20.72
N LEU A 66 2.36 -6.81 21.06
CA LEU A 66 1.55 -7.99 21.33
C LEU A 66 1.51 -8.91 20.11
N SER A 67 1.16 -8.36 18.96
CA SER A 67 1.12 -9.09 17.69
C SER A 67 2.50 -9.54 17.22
N PHE A 68 3.53 -8.69 17.35
CA PHE A 68 4.91 -9.08 17.02
C PHE A 68 5.38 -10.28 17.85
N LEU A 69 5.09 -10.30 19.17
CA LEU A 69 5.43 -11.41 20.06
C LEU A 69 4.64 -12.68 19.72
N ALA A 70 3.35 -12.56 19.37
CA ALA A 70 2.54 -13.68 18.90
C ALA A 70 3.12 -14.29 17.60
N CYS A 71 3.50 -13.45 16.63
CA CYS A 71 4.20 -13.89 15.42
C CYS A 71 5.56 -14.54 15.73
N LEU A 72 6.32 -14.00 16.67
CA LEU A 72 7.61 -14.58 17.06
C LEU A 72 7.43 -15.93 17.77
N TRP A 73 6.37 -16.09 18.56
CA TRP A 73 6.01 -17.34 19.24
C TRP A 73 5.53 -18.41 18.27
N LEU A 74 4.61 -18.10 17.37
CA LEU A 74 4.01 -19.05 16.43
C LEU A 74 4.87 -19.26 15.17
N GLY A 75 5.45 -18.19 14.64
CA GLY A 75 6.22 -18.14 13.40
C GLY A 75 7.74 -18.30 13.58
N GLY A 76 8.26 -18.08 14.78
CA GLY A 76 9.69 -18.22 15.10
C GLY A 76 10.58 -17.05 14.66
N ALA A 77 11.85 -17.13 15.05
CA ALA A 77 12.87 -16.11 14.78
C ALA A 77 13.67 -16.34 13.48
N GLY A 78 13.52 -17.52 12.84
CA GLY A 78 14.36 -17.98 11.73
C GLY A 78 13.91 -17.52 10.34
N ARG A 79 14.33 -18.28 9.31
CA ARG A 79 13.86 -18.11 7.93
C ARG A 79 12.37 -18.48 7.84
N ILE A 80 11.55 -17.57 7.31
CA ILE A 80 10.12 -17.83 7.08
C ILE A 80 9.94 -18.84 5.95
N LYS A 81 9.40 -20.01 6.29
CA LYS A 81 8.89 -21.02 5.34
C LYS A 81 7.42 -20.75 4.98
N ALA A 82 6.90 -21.37 3.90
CA ALA A 82 5.50 -21.24 3.43
C ALA A 82 4.47 -21.36 4.56
N ALA A 83 4.62 -22.42 5.36
CA ALA A 83 3.71 -22.75 6.45
C ALA A 83 3.59 -21.65 7.51
N HIS A 84 4.64 -20.85 7.72
CA HIS A 84 4.58 -19.77 8.71
C HIS A 84 3.72 -18.58 8.23
N TYR A 85 3.40 -18.48 6.94
CA TYR A 85 2.45 -17.45 6.50
C TYR A 85 1.00 -17.79 6.89
N LEU A 86 0.69 -19.07 7.14
CA LEU A 86 -0.60 -19.47 7.72
C LEU A 86 -0.77 -18.96 9.16
N VAL A 87 0.33 -18.59 9.83
CA VAL A 87 0.28 -17.96 11.16
C VAL A 87 -0.27 -16.54 11.10
N LEU A 88 -0.11 -15.82 9.98
CA LEU A 88 -0.54 -14.42 9.89
C LEU A 88 -2.06 -14.23 10.10
N PRO A 89 -2.95 -14.94 9.38
CA PRO A 89 -4.38 -14.84 9.64
C PRO A 89 -4.74 -15.35 11.04
N VAL A 90 -4.03 -16.36 11.57
CA VAL A 90 -4.26 -16.85 12.94
C VAL A 90 -3.91 -15.79 13.99
N VAL A 91 -2.78 -15.09 13.84
CA VAL A 91 -2.40 -14.00 14.74
C VAL A 91 -3.36 -12.82 14.60
N LEU A 92 -3.75 -12.45 13.38
CA LEU A 92 -4.70 -11.37 13.17
C LEU A 92 -6.07 -11.70 13.78
N ALA A 93 -6.57 -12.93 13.59
CA ALA A 93 -7.79 -13.40 14.23
C ALA A 93 -7.67 -13.43 15.76
N LEU A 94 -6.51 -13.83 16.29
CA LEU A 94 -6.23 -13.76 17.72
C LEU A 94 -6.24 -12.32 18.24
N MET A 95 -5.65 -11.36 17.51
CA MET A 95 -5.69 -9.95 17.88
C MET A 95 -7.11 -9.39 17.86
N LEU A 96 -7.88 -9.69 16.82
CA LEU A 96 -9.30 -9.31 16.71
C LEU A 96 -10.14 -9.91 17.85
N ALA A 97 -9.90 -11.17 18.21
CA ALA A 97 -10.59 -11.82 19.31
C ALA A 97 -10.22 -11.17 20.65
N ILE A 98 -8.94 -10.89 20.89
CA ILE A 98 -8.48 -10.19 22.10
C ILE A 98 -9.09 -8.80 22.18
N ALA A 99 -9.01 -8.02 21.09
CA ALA A 99 -9.60 -6.69 20.95
C ALA A 99 -11.09 -6.70 21.31
N THR A 100 -11.86 -7.56 20.63
CA THR A 100 -13.31 -7.69 20.86
C THR A 100 -13.63 -8.09 22.29
N VAL A 101 -12.89 -9.03 22.87
CA VAL A 101 -13.12 -9.49 24.25
C VAL A 101 -12.77 -8.41 25.26
N VAL A 102 -11.66 -7.71 25.09
CA VAL A 102 -11.22 -6.61 25.97
C VAL A 102 -12.23 -5.47 25.92
N GLU A 103 -12.61 -5.04 24.72
CA GLU A 103 -13.59 -3.98 24.47
C GLU A 103 -14.96 -4.36 25.05
N PHE A 104 -15.45 -5.58 24.79
CA PHE A 104 -16.70 -6.07 25.38
C PHE A 104 -16.65 -6.08 26.91
N THR A 105 -15.50 -6.45 27.49
CA THR A 105 -15.30 -6.48 28.95
C THR A 105 -15.34 -5.07 29.55
N GLN A 106 -14.89 -4.05 28.83
CA GLN A 106 -14.92 -2.65 29.31
C GLN A 106 -16.34 -2.14 29.59
N ILE A 107 -17.39 -2.71 28.97
CA ILE A 107 -18.79 -2.35 29.28
C ILE A 107 -19.09 -2.49 30.78
N PHE A 108 -18.44 -3.45 31.45
CA PHE A 108 -18.63 -3.72 32.87
C PHE A 108 -17.79 -2.82 33.78
N PHE A 109 -16.96 -1.92 33.26
CA PHE A 109 -16.05 -1.08 34.04
C PHE A 109 -16.21 0.40 33.69
N ALA A 110 -16.71 1.22 34.62
CA ALA A 110 -16.78 2.67 34.43
C ALA A 110 -15.43 3.36 34.76
N PRO A 111 -15.12 4.53 34.18
CA PRO A 111 -15.83 5.28 33.15
C PRO A 111 -15.40 4.90 31.71
N ARG A 112 -15.06 3.62 31.43
CA ARG A 112 -14.58 3.21 30.10
C ARG A 112 -15.64 3.39 29.02
N THR A 113 -15.19 3.88 27.87
CA THR A 113 -16.01 4.09 26.67
C THR A 113 -15.63 3.06 25.63
N VAL A 114 -16.61 2.31 25.14
CA VAL A 114 -16.42 1.35 24.05
C VAL A 114 -16.75 1.98 22.71
N SER A 115 -15.93 1.74 21.69
CA SER A 115 -16.11 2.35 20.36
C SER A 115 -15.62 1.48 19.20
N ILE A 116 -16.18 1.74 18.01
CA ILE A 116 -15.68 1.11 16.77
C ILE A 116 -14.25 1.60 16.46
N ASN A 117 -13.90 2.83 16.85
CA ASN A 117 -12.58 3.38 16.61
C ASN A 117 -11.49 2.57 17.31
N ASP A 118 -11.73 2.13 18.53
CA ASP A 118 -10.75 1.37 19.32
C ASP A 118 -10.50 -0.01 18.71
N LEU A 119 -11.57 -0.72 18.32
CA LEU A 119 -11.44 -1.98 17.57
C LEU A 119 -10.62 -1.81 16.28
N ILE A 120 -10.79 -0.68 15.57
CA ILE A 120 -9.98 -0.36 14.39
C ILE A 120 -8.52 -0.10 14.78
N ALA A 121 -8.27 0.70 15.82
CA ALA A 121 -6.91 1.00 16.29
C ALA A 121 -6.15 -0.27 16.71
N GLU A 122 -6.77 -1.11 17.53
CA GLU A 122 -6.18 -2.36 18.01
C GLU A 122 -5.90 -3.32 16.85
N THR A 123 -6.80 -3.37 15.86
CA THR A 123 -6.61 -4.15 14.62
C THR A 123 -5.43 -3.62 13.80
N LEU A 124 -5.33 -2.29 13.62
CA LEU A 124 -4.20 -1.66 12.94
C LEU A 124 -2.88 -1.94 13.67
N GLY A 125 -2.86 -1.86 15.01
CA GLY A 125 -1.71 -2.24 15.82
C GLY A 125 -1.31 -3.70 15.60
N GLY A 126 -2.30 -4.60 15.53
CA GLY A 126 -2.12 -6.00 15.18
C GLY A 126 -1.46 -6.21 13.81
N ILE A 127 -1.91 -5.48 12.78
CA ILE A 127 -1.35 -5.52 11.43
C ILE A 127 0.09 -4.97 11.41
N PHE A 128 0.35 -3.86 12.08
CA PHE A 128 1.69 -3.27 12.17
C PHE A 128 2.68 -4.19 12.90
N GLY A 129 2.24 -4.91 13.95
CA GLY A 129 3.05 -5.93 14.62
C GLY A 129 3.43 -7.09 13.70
N ILE A 130 2.49 -7.58 12.87
CA ILE A 130 2.74 -8.57 11.83
C ILE A 130 3.76 -8.04 10.81
N ALA A 131 3.58 -6.81 10.34
CA ALA A 131 4.50 -6.18 9.38
C ALA A 131 5.92 -6.08 9.96
N LEU A 132 6.05 -5.67 11.22
CA LEU A 132 7.33 -5.60 11.92
C LEU A 132 8.02 -6.97 11.96
N TRP A 133 7.28 -8.05 12.18
CA TRP A 133 7.81 -9.42 12.15
C TRP A 133 8.27 -9.86 10.75
N LEU A 134 7.53 -9.48 9.71
CA LEU A 134 7.82 -9.89 8.33
C LEU A 134 9.04 -9.19 7.73
N PHE A 135 9.16 -7.88 7.97
CA PHE A 135 10.15 -7.01 7.33
C PHE A 135 11.36 -6.68 8.23
N VAL A 136 11.13 -6.52 9.53
CA VAL A 136 12.10 -5.88 10.43
C VAL A 136 12.66 -6.85 11.49
N ARG A 137 12.06 -8.04 11.68
CA ARG A 137 12.49 -8.97 12.77
C ARG A 137 13.98 -9.27 12.79
N ASN A 138 14.61 -9.47 11.63
CA ASN A 138 16.03 -9.84 11.59
C ASN A 138 16.87 -8.69 12.15
N TRP A 139 16.56 -7.47 11.76
CA TRP A 139 17.22 -6.28 12.27
C TRP A 139 16.99 -6.11 13.77
N LEU A 140 15.75 -6.27 14.25
CA LEU A 140 15.44 -6.21 15.70
C LEU A 140 16.17 -7.29 16.51
N LEU A 141 16.20 -8.52 15.99
CA LEU A 141 16.89 -9.64 16.64
C LEU A 141 18.40 -9.46 16.61
N HIS A 142 18.96 -8.89 15.53
CA HIS A 142 20.36 -8.50 15.46
C HIS A 142 20.68 -7.41 16.48
N LEU A 143 19.88 -6.35 16.59
CA LEU A 143 20.05 -5.32 17.61
C LEU A 143 20.06 -5.92 19.03
N LEU A 144 19.11 -6.83 19.31
CA LEU A 144 19.05 -7.51 20.60
C LEU A 144 20.28 -8.39 20.85
N GLN A 145 20.78 -9.07 19.82
CA GLN A 145 21.97 -9.91 19.91
C GLN A 145 23.23 -9.07 20.09
N SER A 146 23.41 -8.00 19.31
CA SER A 146 24.51 -7.04 19.44
C SER A 146 24.50 -6.36 20.80
N PHE A 147 23.31 -6.05 21.35
CA PHE A 147 23.19 -5.53 22.71
C PHE A 147 23.73 -6.54 23.74
N ARG A 148 23.36 -7.82 23.63
CA ARG A 148 23.81 -8.89 24.54
C ARG A 148 25.28 -9.25 24.41
N GLN A 149 25.86 -9.15 23.22
CA GLN A 149 27.25 -9.52 22.94
C GLN A 149 28.26 -8.47 23.42
N GLY A 150 27.86 -7.21 23.56
CA GLY A 150 28.77 -6.13 24.00
C GLY A 150 29.65 -5.58 22.88
N GLY A 151 30.62 -4.75 23.24
CA GLY A 151 31.55 -4.11 22.29
C GLY A 151 30.94 -3.02 21.39
N HIS A 152 31.62 -2.72 20.28
CA HIS A 152 31.28 -1.62 19.37
C HIS A 152 29.89 -1.77 18.72
N GLN A 153 29.53 -2.97 18.26
CA GLN A 153 28.23 -3.24 17.65
C GLN A 153 27.08 -2.99 18.63
N SER A 154 27.31 -3.22 19.91
CA SER A 154 26.36 -2.90 20.98
C SER A 154 26.10 -1.40 21.08
N ILE A 155 27.15 -0.57 20.98
CA ILE A 155 27.03 0.90 21.02
C ILE A 155 26.22 1.40 19.83
N VAL A 156 26.47 0.87 18.63
CA VAL A 156 25.67 1.20 17.43
C VAL A 156 24.21 0.78 17.60
N ALA A 157 23.97 -0.38 18.21
CA ALA A 157 22.62 -0.85 18.48
C ALA A 157 21.87 0.06 19.46
N VAL A 158 22.51 0.46 20.56
CA VAL A 158 21.92 1.39 21.54
C VAL A 158 21.73 2.78 20.95
N LEU A 159 22.66 3.27 20.12
CA LEU A 159 22.50 4.53 19.37
C LEU A 159 21.24 4.47 18.48
N SER A 160 21.03 3.35 17.79
CA SER A 160 19.88 3.16 16.90
C SER A 160 18.56 3.14 17.69
N VAL A 161 18.50 2.39 18.79
CA VAL A 161 17.32 2.30 19.65
C VAL A 161 17.01 3.64 20.30
N TYR A 162 18.03 4.33 20.84
CA TYR A 162 17.84 5.65 21.45
C TYR A 162 17.45 6.71 20.43
N GLY A 163 18.00 6.67 19.22
CA GLY A 163 17.61 7.57 18.14
C GLY A 163 16.14 7.41 17.73
N LEU A 164 15.66 6.17 17.64
CA LEU A 164 14.24 5.89 17.40
C LEU A 164 13.36 6.34 18.56
N PHE A 165 13.79 6.10 19.80
CA PHE A 165 13.09 6.57 21.00
C PHE A 165 13.00 8.10 21.04
N TYR A 166 14.10 8.80 20.77
CA TYR A 166 14.14 10.27 20.73
C TYR A 166 13.20 10.83 19.66
N LEU A 167 13.19 10.24 18.46
CA LEU A 167 12.26 10.61 17.39
C LEU A 167 10.80 10.39 17.82
N ALA A 168 10.47 9.21 18.34
CA ALA A 168 9.13 8.87 18.79
C ALA A 168 8.66 9.79 19.93
N GLN A 169 9.52 10.07 20.90
CA GLN A 169 9.24 10.97 22.00
C GLN A 169 9.04 12.42 21.53
N SER A 170 9.81 12.88 20.54
CA SER A 170 9.69 14.24 20.00
C SER A 170 8.38 14.45 19.23
N LEU A 171 7.74 13.38 18.75
CA LEU A 171 6.51 13.41 17.98
C LEU A 171 5.27 12.96 18.78
N PHE A 172 5.45 12.45 19.99
CA PHE A 172 4.36 12.06 20.88
C PHE A 172 3.55 13.31 21.30
N PRO A 173 2.21 13.27 21.34
CA PRO A 173 1.31 12.11 21.27
C PRO A 173 0.85 11.73 19.85
N PHE A 174 1.49 12.24 18.80
CA PHE A 174 1.14 12.00 17.38
C PHE A 174 -0.24 12.57 16.98
N ASP A 175 -0.67 13.67 17.61
CA ASP A 175 -1.90 14.41 17.34
C ASP A 175 -1.78 15.27 16.07
N ILE A 176 -1.71 14.60 14.92
CA ILE A 176 -1.52 15.23 13.61
C ILE A 176 -2.75 16.09 13.24
N VAL A 177 -2.46 17.30 12.74
CA VAL A 177 -3.42 18.23 12.13
C VAL A 177 -3.89 17.70 10.78
N LEU A 178 -5.21 17.51 10.61
CA LEU A 178 -5.79 16.86 9.43
C LEU A 178 -6.62 17.79 8.53
N SER A 179 -6.97 18.99 8.99
CA SER A 179 -7.73 19.98 8.23
C SER A 179 -7.01 21.33 8.16
N LEU A 180 -7.42 22.16 7.18
CA LEU A 180 -6.92 23.53 7.07
C LEU A 180 -7.35 24.39 8.27
N ASP A 181 -8.57 24.20 8.78
CA ASP A 181 -9.08 24.90 9.95
C ASP A 181 -8.25 24.59 11.21
N GLU A 182 -7.85 23.32 11.39
CA GLU A 182 -6.98 22.91 12.50
C GLU A 182 -5.56 23.50 12.36
N LEU A 183 -5.07 23.66 11.14
CA LEU A 183 -3.77 24.30 10.87
C LEU A 183 -3.81 25.81 11.13
N GLU A 184 -4.89 26.48 10.73
CA GLU A 184 -5.11 27.90 11.02
C GLU A 184 -5.20 28.13 12.54
N TRP A 185 -6.00 27.33 13.24
CA TRP A 185 -6.05 27.32 14.70
C TRP A 185 -4.67 27.11 15.32
N LYS A 186 -3.86 26.21 14.76
CA LYS A 186 -2.51 25.93 15.25
C LYS A 186 -1.59 27.14 15.11
N LEU A 187 -1.63 27.83 13.98
CA LEU A 187 -0.81 29.02 13.73
C LEU A 187 -1.17 30.17 14.67
N ASP A 188 -2.43 30.25 15.10
CA ASP A 188 -2.93 31.26 16.04
C ASP A 188 -2.76 30.88 17.52
N SER A 189 -2.56 29.59 17.83
CA SER A 189 -2.51 29.05 19.21
C SER A 189 -1.32 29.50 20.08
N GLY A 190 -0.40 30.30 19.56
CA GLY A 190 0.84 30.70 20.25
C GLY A 190 1.90 29.60 20.37
N HIS A 191 1.60 28.36 19.96
CA HIS A 191 2.53 27.22 19.90
C HIS A 191 3.51 27.26 18.72
N TYR A 192 3.43 28.30 17.89
CA TYR A 192 4.33 28.55 16.77
C TYR A 192 5.03 29.90 16.94
N GLY A 193 6.32 29.94 16.65
CA GLY A 193 7.06 31.19 16.54
C GLY A 193 8.36 31.02 15.76
N LEU A 194 8.68 31.99 14.88
CA LEU A 194 9.90 31.91 14.06
C LEU A 194 11.18 31.76 14.92
N PHE A 195 11.21 32.37 16.10
CA PHE A 195 12.34 32.29 17.03
C PHE A 195 11.96 31.67 18.38
N LEU A 196 10.96 32.24 19.06
CA LEU A 196 10.38 31.75 20.31
C LEU A 196 8.87 31.69 20.17
N ALA A 197 8.26 30.59 20.61
CA ALA A 197 6.80 30.46 20.67
C ALA A 197 6.25 31.20 21.91
N GLY A 198 5.05 31.77 21.78
CA GLY A 198 4.40 32.57 22.81
C GLY A 198 3.26 31.82 23.52
N ASP A 199 3.53 30.68 24.16
CA ASP A 199 2.48 29.81 24.75
C ASP A 199 1.85 30.35 26.07
N GLY A 200 2.21 31.56 26.51
CA GLY A 200 1.73 32.15 27.76
C GLY A 200 2.36 31.58 29.05
N SER A 201 3.32 30.65 28.96
CA SER A 201 4.05 30.13 30.11
C SER A 201 5.06 31.13 30.70
N SER A 202 5.38 30.94 31.99
CA SER A 202 6.43 31.74 32.63
C SER A 202 7.79 31.51 31.97
N VAL A 203 8.62 32.55 31.91
CA VAL A 203 9.98 32.50 31.31
C VAL A 203 10.80 31.33 31.84
N LEU A 204 10.66 31.02 33.13
CA LEU A 204 11.34 29.90 33.77
C LEU A 204 10.90 28.54 33.19
N ARG A 205 9.60 28.34 32.94
CA ARG A 205 9.06 27.09 32.39
C ARG A 205 9.47 26.91 30.92
N SER A 206 9.43 27.99 30.15
CA SER A 206 9.94 28.02 28.76
C SER A 206 11.44 27.68 28.69
N LEU A 207 12.27 28.26 29.56
CA LEU A 207 13.69 27.94 29.64
C LEU A 207 13.94 26.49 30.07
N ALA A 208 13.19 25.99 31.06
CA ALA A 208 13.31 24.61 31.50
C ALA A 208 12.96 23.61 30.38
N ARG A 209 11.92 23.89 29.59
CA ARG A 209 11.54 23.08 28.42
C ARG A 209 12.65 23.06 27.37
N LEU A 210 13.17 24.23 26.99
CA LEU A 210 14.29 24.36 26.04
C LEU A 210 15.53 23.59 26.52
N LEU A 211 15.92 23.76 27.79
CA LEU A 211 17.03 23.01 28.37
C LEU A 211 16.76 21.50 28.36
N GLY A 212 15.52 21.08 28.63
CA GLY A 212 15.09 19.69 28.53
C GLY A 212 15.30 19.11 27.14
N GLU A 213 14.92 19.83 26.08
CA GLU A 213 15.15 19.43 24.69
C GLU A 213 16.65 19.29 24.36
N GLY A 214 17.47 20.22 24.86
CA GLY A 214 18.92 20.18 24.71
C GLY A 214 19.56 19.00 25.44
N VAL A 215 19.13 18.69 26.66
CA VAL A 215 19.63 17.56 27.45
C VAL A 215 19.17 16.23 26.86
N ALA A 216 17.94 16.14 26.35
CA ALA A 216 17.40 14.92 25.76
C ALA A 216 18.19 14.41 24.55
N ILE A 217 18.85 15.29 23.78
CA ILE A 217 19.66 14.87 22.63
C ILE A 217 21.13 14.54 23.00
N VAL A 218 21.60 14.91 24.19
CA VAL A 218 22.99 14.66 24.65
C VAL A 218 23.39 13.18 24.57
N PRO A 219 22.59 12.20 25.01
CA PRO A 219 22.97 10.79 24.94
C PRO A 219 23.18 10.30 23.51
N LEU A 220 22.44 10.84 22.54
CA LEU A 220 22.64 10.55 21.11
C LEU A 220 24.05 10.99 20.67
N GLY A 221 24.49 12.17 21.11
CA GLY A 221 25.83 12.69 20.84
C GLY A 221 26.94 11.87 21.49
N VAL A 222 26.75 11.46 22.76
CA VAL A 222 27.69 10.57 23.48
C VAL A 222 27.86 9.26 22.74
N LEU A 223 26.75 8.59 22.42
CA LEU A 223 26.77 7.30 21.72
C LEU A 223 27.32 7.43 20.29
N ALA A 224 27.03 8.52 19.58
CA ALA A 224 27.58 8.78 18.25
C ALA A 224 29.11 8.97 18.28
N ALA A 225 29.65 9.67 19.28
CA ALA A 225 31.10 9.82 19.44
C ALA A 225 31.81 8.51 19.79
N LEU A 226 31.13 7.61 20.51
CA LEU A 226 31.65 6.27 20.83
C LEU A 226 31.53 5.30 19.64
N ALA A 227 30.46 5.40 18.84
CA ALA A 227 30.21 4.56 17.67
C ALA A 227 31.03 4.98 16.44
N TYR A 228 31.25 6.27 16.22
CA TYR A 228 31.89 6.79 15.00
C TYR A 228 33.12 7.63 15.33
N PRO A 229 34.34 7.04 15.22
CA PRO A 229 35.59 7.76 15.47
C PRO A 229 35.77 9.00 14.60
N ASP A 230 35.12 9.06 13.43
CA ASP A 230 35.18 10.19 12.50
C ASP A 230 34.46 11.45 12.99
N LEU A 231 33.57 11.32 13.98
CA LEU A 231 32.95 12.45 14.68
C LEU A 231 33.77 12.94 15.88
N SER A 232 34.86 12.25 16.23
CA SER A 232 35.70 12.62 17.37
C SER A 232 36.47 13.92 17.14
N LEU A 233 36.82 14.61 18.23
CA LEU A 233 37.55 15.88 18.22
C LEU A 233 38.97 15.78 17.62
N ASP A 234 39.48 14.58 17.39
CA ASP A 234 40.82 14.34 16.85
C ASP A 234 40.91 14.66 15.33
N LYS A 235 39.78 14.82 14.63
CA LYS A 235 39.72 15.30 13.24
C LYS A 235 39.18 16.73 13.16
N LYS A 236 39.81 17.59 12.32
CA LYS A 236 39.37 18.98 12.10
C LYS A 236 37.88 19.01 11.68
N GLY A 237 37.07 19.75 12.43
CA GLY A 237 35.65 20.01 12.13
C GLY A 237 34.63 19.01 12.68
N GLY A 238 35.01 18.05 13.55
CA GLY A 238 34.09 17.07 14.14
C GLY A 238 32.91 17.71 14.90
N LEU A 239 33.19 18.70 15.76
CA LEU A 239 32.16 19.42 16.52
C LEU A 239 31.21 20.23 15.61
N GLN A 240 31.75 20.85 14.55
CA GLN A 240 30.97 21.58 13.57
C GLN A 240 30.03 20.64 12.81
N ARG A 241 30.48 19.43 12.43
CA ARG A 241 29.62 18.41 11.82
C ARG A 241 28.52 17.96 12.76
N ALA A 242 28.83 17.73 14.03
CA ALA A 242 27.82 17.37 15.04
C ALA A 242 26.76 18.47 15.18
N PHE A 243 27.19 19.73 15.25
CA PHE A 243 26.28 20.87 15.30
C PHE A 243 25.38 20.94 14.06
N ILE A 244 25.94 20.77 12.85
CA ILE A 244 25.15 20.77 11.59
C ILE A 244 24.15 19.60 11.58
N VAL A 245 24.56 18.40 11.97
CA VAL A 245 23.66 17.23 12.04
C VAL A 245 22.53 17.49 13.03
N GLY A 246 22.85 18.05 14.21
CA GLY A 246 21.86 18.41 15.22
C GLY A 246 20.91 19.51 14.75
N ALA A 247 21.40 20.48 13.98
CA ALA A 247 20.57 21.53 13.39
C ALA A 247 19.64 20.98 12.28
N VAL A 248 20.12 20.08 11.43
CA VAL A 248 19.29 19.42 10.40
C VAL A 248 18.22 18.54 11.04
N LEU A 249 18.59 17.74 12.04
CA LEU A 249 17.64 16.93 12.80
C LEU A 249 16.63 17.81 13.54
N GLY A 250 17.11 18.86 14.22
CA GLY A 250 16.29 19.84 14.93
C GLY A 250 15.29 20.51 14.00
N GLY A 251 15.73 21.06 12.87
CA GLY A 251 14.85 21.73 11.90
C GLY A 251 13.84 20.77 11.25
N SER A 252 14.23 19.52 11.01
CA SER A 252 13.29 18.49 10.53
C SER A 252 12.21 18.17 11.58
N LEU A 253 12.59 18.10 12.86
CA LEU A 253 11.64 17.90 13.96
C LEU A 253 10.73 19.10 14.17
N GLU A 254 11.24 20.34 14.10
CA GLU A 254 10.41 21.56 14.20
C GLU A 254 9.35 21.60 13.09
N LEU A 255 9.73 21.21 11.87
CA LEU A 255 8.80 21.13 10.74
C LEU A 255 7.71 20.08 10.98
N LEU A 256 8.07 18.91 11.53
CA LEU A 256 7.08 17.88 11.85
C LEU A 256 6.18 18.32 13.02
N GLN A 257 6.74 18.95 14.05
CA GLN A 257 6.01 19.47 15.21
C GLN A 257 5.03 20.60 14.87
N LEU A 258 5.27 21.35 13.79
CA LEU A 258 4.32 22.33 13.27
C LEU A 258 2.97 21.68 12.89
N PHE A 259 2.99 20.43 12.41
CA PHE A 259 1.79 19.66 12.05
C PHE A 259 1.22 18.83 13.21
N LEU A 260 1.73 19.01 14.44
CA LEU A 260 1.20 18.40 15.65
C LEU A 260 0.43 19.43 16.48
N ALA A 261 -0.78 19.12 16.90
CA ALA A 261 -1.63 20.07 17.61
C ALA A 261 -1.03 20.53 18.96
N SER A 262 -0.44 19.61 19.72
CA SER A 262 0.25 19.88 20.99
C SER A 262 1.75 20.22 20.86
N GLY A 263 2.35 19.98 19.68
CA GLY A 263 3.78 20.23 19.45
C GLY A 263 4.12 21.72 19.45
N VAL A 264 5.15 22.16 20.18
CA VAL A 264 5.62 23.56 20.06
C VAL A 264 6.72 23.63 19.01
N SER A 265 6.54 24.50 18.02
CA SER A 265 7.47 24.70 16.91
C SER A 265 8.14 26.07 17.02
N GLN A 266 9.47 26.09 17.23
CA GLN A 266 10.24 27.33 17.40
C GLN A 266 11.69 27.23 16.91
N GLY A 267 12.19 28.33 16.32
CA GLY A 267 13.55 28.38 15.77
C GLY A 267 14.67 28.14 16.80
N LEU A 268 14.51 28.58 18.04
CA LEU A 268 15.52 28.43 19.09
C LEU A 268 15.77 26.95 19.46
N SER A 269 14.74 26.10 19.38
CA SER A 269 14.84 24.67 19.64
C SER A 269 15.82 23.97 18.69
N VAL A 270 15.95 24.45 17.44
CA VAL A 270 16.96 23.96 16.48
C VAL A 270 18.37 24.19 17.01
N LEU A 271 18.65 25.39 17.53
CA LEU A 271 19.98 25.75 18.05
C LEU A 271 20.28 25.00 19.35
N VAL A 272 19.29 24.86 20.23
CA VAL A 272 19.45 24.14 21.50
C VAL A 272 19.70 22.65 21.28
N ARG A 273 18.99 22.00 20.35
CA ARG A 273 19.24 20.61 19.97
C ARG A 273 20.60 20.43 19.27
N ALA A 274 21.00 21.38 18.41
CA ALA A 274 22.33 21.39 17.80
C ALA A 274 23.45 21.49 18.85
N GLY A 275 23.29 22.38 19.82
CA GLY A 275 24.19 22.55 20.95
C GLY A 275 24.24 21.31 21.85
N GLY A 276 23.08 20.75 22.20
CA GLY A 276 22.97 19.53 23.01
C GLY A 276 23.67 18.32 22.38
N LEU A 277 23.49 18.13 21.06
CA LEU A 277 24.18 17.05 20.34
C LEU A 277 25.70 17.25 20.34
N ALA A 278 26.17 18.47 20.09
CA ALA A 278 27.59 18.81 20.14
C ALA A 278 28.20 18.63 21.54
N ALA A 279 27.47 19.02 22.59
CA ALA A 279 27.86 18.79 23.99
C ALA A 279 27.95 17.29 24.30
N GLY A 280 27.02 16.49 23.80
CA GLY A 280 27.07 15.02 23.89
C GLY A 280 28.31 14.42 23.23
N VAL A 281 28.66 14.89 22.03
CA VAL A 281 29.89 14.44 21.33
C VAL A 281 31.14 14.78 22.14
N LEU A 282 31.20 15.98 22.73
CA LEU A 282 32.29 16.40 23.60
C LEU A 282 32.39 15.51 24.86
N LEU A 283 31.25 15.20 25.49
CA LEU A 283 31.19 14.32 26.66
C LEU A 283 31.59 12.87 26.32
N GLY A 284 31.16 12.34 25.17
CA GLY A 284 31.57 11.02 24.68
C GLY A 284 33.06 10.94 24.40
N HIS A 285 33.65 12.00 23.85
CA HIS A 285 35.10 12.11 23.66
C HIS A 285 35.87 12.13 24.99
N LEU A 286 35.38 12.91 25.96
CA LEU A 286 35.94 12.95 27.31
C LEU A 286 35.88 11.58 27.98
N LEU A 287 34.76 10.87 27.84
CA LEU A 287 34.56 9.52 28.37
C LEU A 287 35.53 8.52 27.73
N ARG A 288 35.78 8.62 26.43
CA ARG A 288 36.74 7.78 25.70
C ARG A 288 38.19 8.04 26.13
N ARG A 289 38.54 9.30 26.47
CA ARG A 289 39.89 9.70 26.93
C ARG A 289 40.15 9.37 28.40
N LEU A 290 39.26 9.77 29.30
CA LEU A 290 39.45 9.64 30.75
C LEU A 290 39.00 8.28 31.30
N GLY A 291 38.19 7.56 30.53
CA GLY A 291 37.65 6.25 30.88
C GLY A 291 36.53 6.31 31.92
N VAL A 292 35.71 5.26 31.91
CA VAL A 292 34.55 5.11 32.81
C VAL A 292 34.93 5.14 34.29
N GLY A 293 36.16 4.71 34.62
CA GLY A 293 36.67 4.72 35.99
C GLY A 293 36.94 6.11 36.58
N PHE A 294 37.26 7.12 35.76
CA PHE A 294 37.35 8.51 36.21
C PHE A 294 35.96 9.05 36.54
N LEU A 295 34.99 8.83 35.65
CA LEU A 295 33.60 9.25 35.84
C LEU A 295 33.00 8.67 37.13
N ALA A 296 33.24 7.38 37.41
CA ALA A 296 32.78 6.76 38.65
C ALA A 296 33.42 7.37 39.91
N ARG A 297 34.71 7.78 39.87
CA ARG A 297 35.35 8.46 41.01
C ARG A 297 34.72 9.83 41.25
N PHE A 298 34.48 10.57 40.18
CA PHE A 298 33.86 11.88 40.24
C PHE A 298 32.45 11.81 40.82
N ILE A 299 31.62 10.88 40.32
CA ILE A 299 30.25 10.67 40.81
C ILE A 299 30.24 10.19 42.27
N ASP A 300 31.12 9.27 42.68
CA ASP A 300 31.19 8.79 44.07
C ASP A 300 31.71 9.86 45.07
N ALA A 301 32.57 10.78 44.61
CA ALA A 301 32.96 11.94 45.40
C ALA A 301 31.80 12.92 45.55
N LEU A 302 31.10 13.21 44.45
CA LEU A 302 30.00 14.17 44.41
C LEU A 302 28.75 13.68 45.16
N SER A 303 28.41 12.39 45.05
CA SER A 303 27.20 11.81 45.65
C SER A 303 27.18 11.92 47.18
N ARG A 304 28.35 11.91 47.82
CA ARG A 304 28.48 12.08 49.29
C ARG A 304 28.14 13.49 49.76
N TRP A 305 28.41 14.50 48.93
CA TRP A 305 28.11 15.90 49.24
C TRP A 305 26.70 16.31 48.78
N LEU A 306 26.21 15.72 47.69
CA LEU A 306 24.90 16.06 47.11
C LEU A 306 23.73 15.31 47.72
N LEU A 307 23.92 14.35 48.64
CA LEU A 307 22.82 13.54 49.17
C LEU A 307 21.71 14.37 49.83
N VAL A 308 22.07 15.33 50.70
CA VAL A 308 21.12 16.24 51.36
C VAL A 308 20.52 17.24 50.38
N PRO A 309 21.30 17.99 49.57
CA PRO A 309 20.75 18.86 48.53
C PRO A 309 19.82 18.14 47.55
N TYR A 310 20.15 16.91 47.15
CA TYR A 310 19.32 16.09 46.26
C TYR A 310 18.00 15.69 46.91
N PHE A 311 18.02 15.27 48.19
CA PHE A 311 16.79 14.99 48.92
C PHE A 311 15.89 16.23 49.03
N LEU A 312 16.46 17.38 49.37
CA LEU A 312 15.72 18.64 49.43
C LEU A 312 15.16 19.05 48.06
N ALA A 313 15.91 18.84 46.98
CA ALA A 313 15.45 19.07 45.62
C ALA A 313 14.29 18.15 45.25
N LEU A 314 14.34 16.86 45.61
CA LEU A 314 13.22 15.93 45.41
C LEU A 314 11.99 16.35 46.22
N ALA A 315 12.16 16.74 47.48
CA ALA A 315 11.05 17.24 48.31
C ALA A 315 10.43 18.51 47.70
N PHE A 316 11.26 19.43 47.21
CA PHE A 316 10.80 20.64 46.52
C PHE A 316 10.03 20.31 45.23
N LEU A 317 10.57 19.44 44.37
CA LEU A 317 9.92 19.01 43.14
C LEU A 317 8.63 18.19 43.40
N ALA A 318 8.59 17.45 44.50
CA ALA A 318 7.38 16.78 44.99
C ALA A 318 6.32 17.74 45.54
N GLY A 319 6.66 19.03 45.70
CA GLY A 319 5.75 20.09 46.13
C GLY A 319 5.64 20.26 47.64
N TRP A 320 6.55 19.70 48.44
CA TRP A 320 6.46 19.73 49.91
C TRP A 320 6.44 21.16 50.49
N PHE A 321 7.04 22.14 49.79
CA PHE A 321 7.18 23.51 50.27
C PHE A 321 6.23 24.50 49.58
N ASN A 322 5.34 24.02 48.71
CA ASN A 322 4.45 24.91 47.95
C ASN A 322 3.30 25.45 48.83
N GLU A 323 2.90 24.71 49.86
CA GLU A 323 1.74 25.00 50.71
C GLU A 323 2.00 24.53 52.16
N ALA A 324 1.19 25.02 53.11
CA ALA A 324 1.26 24.58 54.50
C ALA A 324 0.71 23.15 54.66
N TRP A 325 1.42 22.30 55.42
CA TRP A 325 1.01 20.92 55.66
C TRP A 325 -0.21 20.84 56.58
N TYR A 326 -1.03 19.80 56.37
CA TYR A 326 -2.06 19.39 57.32
C TYR A 326 -1.45 19.01 58.67
N SER A 327 -2.26 19.14 59.74
CA SER A 327 -1.88 18.65 61.06
C SER A 327 -1.70 17.12 61.03
N LEU A 328 -0.70 16.59 61.76
CA LEU A 328 -0.43 15.14 61.79
C LEU A 328 -1.63 14.29 62.20
N SER A 329 -2.60 14.86 62.93
CA SER A 329 -3.86 14.18 63.29
C SER A 329 -4.70 13.73 62.08
N LEU A 330 -4.57 14.41 60.93
CA LEU A 330 -5.31 14.10 59.70
C LEU A 330 -4.56 13.12 58.77
N PHE A 331 -3.35 12.70 59.13
CA PHE A 331 -2.54 11.80 58.30
C PHE A 331 -3.23 10.47 58.04
N ALA A 332 -3.82 9.84 59.06
CA ALA A 332 -4.49 8.54 58.93
C ALA A 332 -5.74 8.61 58.04
N VAL A 333 -6.47 9.72 58.10
CA VAL A 333 -7.66 9.97 57.27
C VAL A 333 -7.23 10.21 55.82
N SER A 334 -6.25 11.08 55.61
CA SER A 334 -5.73 11.42 54.28
C SER A 334 -5.08 10.23 53.59
N LEU A 335 -4.47 9.30 54.36
CA LEU A 335 -3.90 8.06 53.83
C LEU A 335 -4.98 7.07 53.37
N ALA A 336 -6.16 7.06 53.99
CA ALA A 336 -7.27 6.18 53.61
C ALA A 336 -7.87 6.53 52.24
N ASP A 337 -7.76 7.79 51.82
CA ASP A 337 -8.24 8.28 50.52
C ASP A 337 -7.23 8.03 49.37
N VAL A 338 -6.02 7.55 49.67
CA VAL A 338 -4.98 7.32 48.67
C VAL A 338 -5.26 6.07 47.84
N ARG A 339 -5.29 6.24 46.52
CA ARG A 339 -5.37 5.12 45.58
C ARG A 339 -3.99 4.52 45.35
N VAL A 340 -3.81 3.26 45.77
CA VAL A 340 -2.54 2.51 45.68
C VAL A 340 -2.35 1.83 44.31
N MET A 341 -3.38 1.82 43.48
CA MET A 341 -3.38 1.12 42.19
C MET A 341 -2.38 1.77 41.20
N PRO A 342 -1.45 0.99 40.62
CA PRO A 342 -0.53 1.48 39.60
C PRO A 342 -1.26 2.15 38.43
N PHE A 343 -0.72 3.26 37.94
CA PHE A 343 -1.23 4.07 36.83
C PHE A 343 -2.62 4.70 37.03
N TYR A 344 -3.23 4.63 38.23
CA TYR A 344 -4.54 5.21 38.49
C TYR A 344 -4.60 6.71 38.18
N TYR A 345 -3.63 7.50 38.66
CA TYR A 345 -3.61 8.94 38.40
C TYR A 345 -3.19 9.28 36.96
N HIS A 346 -2.38 8.41 36.32
CA HIS A 346 -2.00 8.60 34.92
C HIS A 346 -3.20 8.42 33.98
N TYR A 347 -4.15 7.55 34.34
CA TYR A 347 -5.39 7.36 33.59
C TYR A 347 -6.28 8.62 33.54
N TYR A 348 -6.31 9.39 34.63
CA TYR A 348 -7.11 10.63 34.73
C TYR A 348 -6.38 11.89 34.25
N SER A 349 -5.20 11.73 33.65
CA SER A 349 -4.42 12.82 33.05
C SER A 349 -4.37 12.68 31.53
N THR A 350 -4.04 13.76 30.83
CA THR A 350 -3.82 13.68 29.38
C THR A 350 -2.57 12.86 29.07
N GLU A 351 -2.51 12.22 27.90
CA GLU A 351 -1.38 11.37 27.51
C GLU A 351 -0.03 12.12 27.52
N PRO A 352 0.05 13.39 27.03
CA PRO A 352 1.28 14.19 27.12
C PRO A 352 1.71 14.47 28.56
N GLU A 353 0.76 14.76 29.46
CA GLU A 353 1.05 15.02 30.87
C GLU A 353 1.49 13.74 31.59
N ALA A 354 0.84 12.61 31.32
CA ALA A 354 1.21 11.30 31.84
C ALA A 354 2.65 10.93 31.43
N MET A 355 3.00 11.14 30.15
CA MET A 355 4.35 10.89 29.64
C MET A 355 5.37 11.87 30.23
N ALA A 356 5.03 13.15 30.34
CA ALA A 356 5.91 14.14 30.96
C ALA A 356 6.17 13.82 32.44
N SER A 357 5.13 13.41 33.18
CA SER A 357 5.22 12.94 34.56
C SER A 357 6.11 11.71 34.68
N LEU A 358 5.92 10.71 33.82
CA LEU A 358 6.73 9.50 33.76
C LEU A 358 8.22 9.85 33.55
N LEU A 359 8.53 10.64 32.52
CA LEU A 359 9.91 11.02 32.19
C LEU A 359 10.55 11.88 33.28
N ALA A 360 9.81 12.82 33.86
CA ALA A 360 10.28 13.65 34.96
C ALA A 360 10.60 12.79 36.19
N ASN A 361 9.71 11.90 36.60
CA ASN A 361 9.95 10.99 37.71
C ASN A 361 11.11 10.02 37.41
N MET A 362 11.22 9.49 36.20
CA MET A 362 12.39 8.70 35.82
C MET A 362 13.68 9.49 36.02
N ALA A 363 13.76 10.71 35.46
CA ALA A 363 14.92 11.58 35.58
C ALA A 363 15.26 11.92 37.05
N MET A 364 14.25 12.13 37.90
CA MET A 364 14.42 12.38 39.33
C MET A 364 15.14 11.23 40.03
N TYR A 365 14.87 9.96 39.69
CA TYR A 365 15.43 8.80 40.40
C TYR A 365 16.64 8.14 39.69
N MET A 366 16.97 8.51 38.44
CA MET A 366 18.21 8.05 37.77
C MET A 366 19.50 8.24 38.61
N PRO A 367 19.70 9.37 39.35
CA PRO A 367 20.90 9.59 40.16
C PRO A 367 21.15 8.51 41.21
N VAL A 368 20.11 7.85 41.74
CA VAL A 368 20.24 6.74 42.70
C VAL A 368 21.00 5.57 42.06
N GLY A 369 20.64 5.21 40.81
CA GLY A 369 21.33 4.19 40.04
C GLY A 369 22.80 4.54 39.75
N LEU A 370 23.06 5.80 39.37
CA LEU A 370 24.42 6.32 39.13
C LEU A 370 25.30 6.24 40.37
N ALA A 371 24.79 6.68 41.53
CA ALA A 371 25.52 6.68 42.78
C ALA A 371 25.88 5.26 43.25
N ILE A 372 24.93 4.31 43.17
CA ILE A 372 25.16 2.91 43.53
C ILE A 372 26.15 2.25 42.58
N TRP A 373 26.06 2.50 41.28
CA TRP A 373 27.04 2.03 40.29
C TRP A 373 28.44 2.56 40.60
N ALA A 374 28.58 3.87 40.78
CA ALA A 374 29.86 4.55 41.03
C ALA A 374 30.56 4.02 42.30
N GLY A 375 29.83 3.97 43.42
CA GLY A 375 30.37 3.48 44.68
C GLY A 375 30.75 1.99 44.65
N ARG A 376 30.04 1.18 43.86
CA ARG A 376 30.38 -0.24 43.66
C ARG A 376 31.64 -0.41 42.84
N LEU A 377 31.82 0.34 41.75
CA LEU A 377 33.02 0.26 40.93
C LEU A 377 34.28 0.66 41.74
N GLN A 378 34.16 1.64 42.64
CA GLN A 378 35.24 2.01 43.55
C GLN A 378 35.54 0.94 44.61
N ARG A 379 34.51 0.33 45.20
CA ARG A 379 34.67 -0.75 46.18
C ARG A 379 35.22 -2.03 45.55
N ALA A 380 34.78 -2.38 44.34
CA ALA A 380 35.28 -3.54 43.59
C ALA A 380 36.78 -3.43 43.31
N LYS A 381 37.30 -2.25 42.94
CA LYS A 381 38.75 -2.02 42.77
C LYS A 381 39.55 -2.08 44.08
N ARG A 382 38.94 -1.71 45.23
CA ARG A 382 39.58 -1.86 46.56
C ARG A 382 39.60 -3.31 47.03
N VAL A 383 38.52 -4.06 46.78
CA VAL A 383 38.36 -5.47 47.21
C VAL A 383 39.11 -6.44 46.29
N ALA A 384 39.20 -6.15 44.98
CA ALA A 384 40.02 -6.92 44.03
C ALA A 384 41.54 -6.83 44.33
N ARG A 385 41.98 -5.84 45.12
CA ARG A 385 43.33 -5.78 45.70
C ARG A 385 43.49 -6.61 46.99
N ALA A 386 42.41 -7.16 47.55
CA ALA A 386 42.40 -7.80 48.87
C ALA A 386 41.97 -9.29 48.87
N ALA A 387 41.11 -9.78 47.98
CA ALA A 387 40.85 -11.23 47.78
C ALA A 387 39.90 -11.49 46.59
N GLY A 388 40.02 -12.68 46.00
CA GLY A 388 39.31 -13.11 44.80
C GLY A 388 37.82 -13.42 44.96
N ALA A 389 37.11 -13.26 43.83
CA ALA A 389 35.78 -13.78 43.51
C ALA A 389 34.61 -13.42 44.46
N PHE A 390 34.07 -12.22 44.30
CA PHE A 390 32.69 -11.93 44.72
C PHE A 390 31.80 -11.84 43.49
N ASN A 391 30.76 -12.68 43.43
CA ASN A 391 29.81 -12.75 42.31
C ASN A 391 28.41 -12.26 42.73
N PRO A 392 28.13 -10.94 42.78
CA PRO A 392 26.85 -10.42 43.28
C PRO A 392 25.97 -9.89 42.12
N HIS A 393 25.64 -10.72 41.13
CA HIS A 393 24.87 -10.22 39.98
C HIS A 393 23.39 -9.94 40.30
N LYS A 394 22.74 -10.73 41.16
CA LYS A 394 21.30 -10.57 41.47
C LYS A 394 21.00 -9.71 42.70
N GLY A 395 21.90 -9.68 43.69
CA GLY A 395 21.70 -8.94 44.94
C GLY A 395 21.70 -7.41 44.76
N VAL A 396 22.57 -6.89 43.89
CA VAL A 396 22.73 -5.43 43.73
C VAL A 396 21.56 -4.79 42.98
N VAL A 397 20.96 -5.50 42.01
CA VAL A 397 19.75 -5.01 41.33
C VAL A 397 18.60 -4.85 42.32
N ARG A 398 18.43 -5.84 43.23
CA ARG A 398 17.44 -5.75 44.32
C ARG A 398 17.73 -4.59 45.25
N VAL A 399 18.98 -4.40 45.69
CA VAL A 399 19.36 -3.27 46.56
C VAL A 399 19.13 -1.93 45.87
N THR A 400 19.41 -1.81 44.57
CA THR A 400 19.17 -0.59 43.79
C THR A 400 17.69 -0.27 43.71
N ALA A 401 16.86 -1.27 43.40
CA ALA A 401 15.41 -1.13 43.38
C ALA A 401 14.87 -0.75 44.77
N LEU A 402 15.25 -1.46 45.83
CA LEU A 402 14.77 -1.20 47.20
C LEU A 402 15.20 0.17 47.72
N ALA A 403 16.42 0.62 47.39
CA ALA A 403 16.88 1.97 47.78
C ALA A 403 16.06 3.07 47.08
N ALA A 404 15.78 2.90 45.78
CA ALA A 404 14.95 3.84 45.04
C ALA A 404 13.49 3.83 45.51
N VAL A 405 12.91 2.64 45.74
CA VAL A 405 11.56 2.48 46.29
C VAL A 405 11.46 3.09 47.68
N GLY A 406 12.44 2.85 48.55
CA GLY A 406 12.45 3.42 49.90
C GLY A 406 12.51 4.96 49.88
N LEU A 407 13.36 5.53 49.02
CA LEU A 407 13.43 6.98 48.84
C LEU A 407 12.12 7.54 48.25
N ALA A 408 11.58 6.91 47.22
CA ALA A 408 10.32 7.32 46.60
C ALA A 408 9.14 7.21 47.57
N LEU A 409 9.08 6.14 48.37
CA LEU A 409 8.06 5.96 49.40
C LEU A 409 8.12 7.09 50.43
N LEU A 410 9.31 7.52 50.86
CA LEU A 410 9.44 8.67 51.77
C LEU A 410 8.93 9.96 51.12
N ILE A 411 9.28 10.21 49.85
CA ILE A 411 8.86 11.41 49.11
C ILE A 411 7.34 11.43 48.89
N GLU A 412 6.75 10.29 48.48
CA GLU A 412 5.31 10.16 48.24
C GLU A 412 4.50 10.22 49.55
N LEU A 413 4.97 9.59 50.64
CA LEU A 413 4.29 9.68 51.95
C LEU A 413 4.26 11.10 52.49
N GLY A 414 5.28 11.91 52.21
CA GLY A 414 5.25 13.33 52.58
C GLY A 414 4.15 14.13 51.87
N LYS A 415 3.70 13.68 50.68
CA LYS A 415 2.58 14.31 49.97
C LYS A 415 1.24 14.10 50.65
N VAL A 416 1.09 13.07 51.49
CA VAL A 416 -0.15 12.83 52.28
C VAL A 416 -0.51 14.05 53.14
N LEU A 417 0.51 14.80 53.57
CA LEU A 417 0.34 15.99 54.40
C LEU A 417 0.12 17.27 53.59
N ALA A 418 0.21 17.23 52.26
CA ALA A 418 0.07 18.41 51.40
C ALA A 418 -1.36 18.51 50.81
N PRO A 419 -2.10 19.61 51.03
CA PRO A 419 -3.52 19.72 50.66
C PRO A 419 -3.85 19.50 49.19
N SER A 420 -3.01 20.02 48.28
CA SER A 420 -3.23 19.97 46.82
C SER A 420 -2.49 18.83 46.12
N LYS A 421 -1.88 17.89 46.85
CA LYS A 421 -1.08 16.80 46.28
C LYS A 421 -1.62 15.43 46.69
N HIS A 422 -1.48 14.48 45.78
CA HIS A 422 -1.84 13.08 46.00
C HIS A 422 -0.58 12.20 45.92
N PRO A 423 -0.38 11.27 46.87
CA PRO A 423 0.66 10.25 46.74
C PRO A 423 0.33 9.32 45.56
N ASP A 424 1.29 9.16 44.65
CA ASP A 424 1.17 8.24 43.52
C ASP A 424 2.12 7.05 43.71
N PHE A 425 1.56 5.89 44.03
CA PHE A 425 2.32 4.66 44.21
C PHE A 425 2.96 4.15 42.92
N THR A 426 2.53 4.63 41.75
CA THR A 426 3.19 4.39 40.46
C THR A 426 4.62 4.92 40.48
N ASN A 427 4.87 6.03 41.19
CA ASN A 427 6.21 6.64 41.26
C ASN A 427 7.23 5.73 41.95
N LEU A 428 6.81 4.82 42.84
CA LEU A 428 7.70 3.82 43.43
C LEU A 428 8.19 2.83 42.38
N LEU A 429 7.30 2.38 41.50
CA LEU A 429 7.63 1.50 40.37
C LEU A 429 8.55 2.23 39.38
N ILE A 430 8.21 3.47 39.03
CA ILE A 430 9.01 4.32 38.14
C ILE A 430 10.41 4.54 38.72
N ALA A 431 10.51 4.85 40.01
CA ALA A 431 11.79 5.04 40.71
C ALA A 431 12.65 3.76 40.67
N ALA A 432 12.04 2.61 40.95
CA ALA A 432 12.72 1.31 40.90
C ALA A 432 13.27 1.04 39.49
N VAL A 433 12.42 1.21 38.46
CA VAL A 433 12.79 0.99 37.06
C VAL A 433 13.87 1.98 36.64
N ALA A 434 13.73 3.27 36.94
CA ALA A 434 14.70 4.30 36.55
C ALA A 434 16.08 4.06 37.17
N ALA A 435 16.15 3.78 38.48
CA ALA A 435 17.41 3.53 39.17
C ALA A 435 18.08 2.23 38.68
N VAL A 436 17.32 1.14 38.51
CA VAL A 436 17.84 -0.13 37.99
C VAL A 436 18.30 0.01 36.55
N SER A 437 17.51 0.65 35.68
CA SER A 437 17.85 0.87 34.27
C SER A 437 19.14 1.66 34.13
N THR A 438 19.30 2.72 34.94
CA THR A 438 20.51 3.54 34.95
C THR A 438 21.73 2.76 35.43
N TYR A 439 21.59 1.97 36.49
CA TYR A 439 22.66 1.09 36.96
C TYR A 439 23.07 0.05 35.90
N LEU A 440 22.09 -0.60 35.26
CA LEU A 440 22.32 -1.59 34.21
C LEU A 440 22.96 -0.95 32.97
N PHE A 441 22.52 0.24 32.57
CA PHE A 441 23.09 0.99 31.46
C PHE A 441 24.57 1.33 31.71
N MET A 442 24.91 1.85 32.89
CA MET A 442 26.30 2.19 33.21
C MET A 442 27.20 0.95 33.30
N ARG A 443 26.67 -0.19 33.76
CA ARG A 443 27.40 -1.46 33.73
C ARG A 443 27.59 -2.01 32.32
N TRP A 444 26.57 -1.90 31.47
CA TRP A 444 26.69 -2.24 30.06
C TRP A 444 27.75 -1.36 29.39
N LEU A 445 27.73 -0.05 29.65
CA LEU A 445 28.69 0.91 29.11
C LEU A 445 30.13 0.61 29.57
N GLU A 446 30.31 0.18 30.82
CA GLU A 446 31.59 -0.33 31.32
C GLU A 446 32.08 -1.53 30.50
N GLY A 447 31.24 -2.56 30.31
CA GLY A 447 31.59 -3.74 29.53
C GLY A 447 31.88 -3.42 28.05
N ALA A 448 31.07 -2.56 27.44
CA ALA A 448 31.21 -2.17 26.04
C ALA A 448 32.49 -1.36 25.75
N LEU A 449 33.06 -0.69 26.76
CA LEU A 449 34.27 0.14 26.62
C LEU A 449 35.56 -0.56 27.09
N VAL A 450 35.48 -1.63 27.90
CA VAL A 450 36.63 -2.38 28.42
C VAL A 450 37.20 -3.38 27.41
N GLU A 451 36.39 -3.87 26.47
CA GLU A 451 36.83 -4.82 25.44
C GLU A 451 37.54 -4.09 24.28
N LYS A 452 38.82 -3.78 24.51
CA LYS A 452 39.72 -3.09 23.57
C LYS A 452 40.92 -3.99 23.26
N ALA A 453 40.95 -4.66 22.09
CA ALA A 453 42.22 -4.88 21.36
C ALA A 453 42.15 -5.59 19.98
N GLU A 454 41.17 -6.42 19.60
CA GLU A 454 41.37 -7.29 18.40
C GLU A 454 40.41 -7.16 17.20
N ALA A 455 39.31 -6.40 17.26
CA ALA A 455 38.43 -6.29 16.10
C ALA A 455 38.79 -5.07 15.22
N SER A 456 39.51 -5.36 14.13
CA SER A 456 39.89 -4.44 13.07
C SER A 456 38.73 -3.61 12.49
N SER A 457 39.09 -2.41 12.04
CA SER A 457 38.25 -1.43 11.37
C SER A 457 37.70 -1.94 10.04
N SER A 458 36.44 -2.39 10.03
CA SER A 458 35.60 -2.30 8.83
C SER A 458 34.19 -1.92 9.26
N SER A 459 33.69 -0.82 8.69
CA SER A 459 32.34 -0.30 8.98
C SER A 459 31.30 -1.20 8.30
N PRO A 460 30.43 -1.94 9.03
CA PRO A 460 29.58 -2.95 8.42
C PRO A 460 28.19 -2.45 8.01
N VAL A 461 27.81 -1.21 8.31
CA VAL A 461 26.49 -0.67 7.92
C VAL A 461 26.32 -0.61 6.39
N LEU A 462 27.43 -0.65 5.63
CA LEU A 462 27.42 -0.85 4.18
C LEU A 462 27.87 -2.26 3.71
N ALA A 463 28.44 -3.09 4.58
CA ALA A 463 28.99 -4.40 4.22
C ALA A 463 27.97 -5.55 4.39
N ASP A 464 26.92 -5.36 5.19
CA ASP A 464 25.83 -6.35 5.36
C ASP A 464 24.92 -6.49 4.10
N ILE A 465 25.33 -5.86 3.00
CA ILE A 465 24.78 -6.04 1.66
C ILE A 465 25.30 -7.32 0.99
N ASP A 466 26.39 -7.93 1.48
CA ASP A 466 26.94 -9.20 0.98
C ASP A 466 26.85 -10.34 2.01
N PHE A 467 25.70 -11.03 1.99
CA PHE A 467 25.48 -12.30 2.68
C PHE A 467 26.09 -13.47 1.88
N GLU A 468 27.41 -13.53 1.79
CA GLU A 468 28.16 -14.75 1.45
C GLU A 468 29.10 -15.08 2.62
N ARG A 469 28.95 -16.31 3.15
CA ARG A 469 29.67 -16.95 4.28
C ARG A 469 28.99 -16.88 5.65
N VAL A 470 27.95 -17.70 5.83
CA VAL A 470 27.81 -18.64 6.97
C VAL A 470 26.80 -19.69 6.54
N VAL A 471 27.22 -20.74 5.84
CA VAL A 471 26.55 -22.06 5.75
C VAL A 471 27.62 -23.07 5.32
N ASP A 472 28.18 -23.81 6.28
CA ASP A 472 28.43 -25.26 6.18
C ASP A 472 28.95 -25.74 7.53
N SER A 473 28.02 -26.19 8.37
CA SER A 473 28.27 -27.10 9.48
C SER A 473 26.90 -27.65 9.89
N ASP A 474 26.53 -28.78 9.30
CA ASP A 474 25.82 -29.89 9.94
C ASP A 474 25.31 -30.83 8.84
N ASP A 475 26.05 -31.92 8.63
CA ASP A 475 25.51 -33.25 8.33
C ASP A 475 26.61 -34.25 8.73
N ASP A 476 26.67 -34.54 10.04
CA ASP A 476 27.31 -35.75 10.56
C ASP A 476 26.35 -36.92 10.31
N VAL A 477 26.72 -37.84 9.42
CA VAL A 477 26.17 -39.19 9.36
C VAL A 477 27.31 -40.18 9.30
N ASP A 478 27.40 -40.97 10.38
CA ASP A 478 28.26 -42.15 10.56
C ASP A 478 28.24 -43.10 9.37
N ILE A 479 29.40 -43.38 8.76
CA ILE A 479 29.66 -44.64 8.07
C ILE A 479 31.09 -45.09 8.37
N ALA A 480 31.19 -46.36 8.76
CA ALA A 480 32.33 -47.08 9.27
C ALA A 480 33.54 -47.15 8.32
N VAL A 481 34.71 -47.21 8.96
CA VAL A 481 36.00 -47.57 8.39
C VAL A 481 36.02 -49.04 8.04
N ASP A 482 36.35 -49.38 6.79
CA ASP A 482 37.06 -50.63 6.51
C ASP A 482 37.88 -50.58 5.21
N GLY A 483 39.07 -51.18 5.29
CA GLY A 483 39.63 -52.08 4.27
C GLY A 483 40.02 -51.57 2.87
N ASP A 484 41.32 -51.33 2.72
CA ASP A 484 42.18 -51.98 1.71
C ASP A 484 42.07 -51.67 0.19
N SER A 485 43.20 -51.12 -0.29
CA SER A 485 44.00 -51.68 -1.40
C SER A 485 43.81 -51.19 -2.86
N LYS A 486 45.00 -50.92 -3.45
CA LYS A 486 45.45 -51.13 -4.84
C LYS A 486 45.13 -50.12 -5.95
N VAL A 487 46.14 -49.26 -6.16
CA VAL A 487 46.90 -49.04 -7.41
C VAL A 487 46.48 -49.92 -8.61
N ALA A 488 46.14 -49.28 -9.74
CA ALA A 488 46.48 -49.77 -11.08
C ALA A 488 46.49 -48.64 -12.12
N ALA A 489 47.46 -48.77 -13.02
CA ALA A 489 47.99 -47.82 -13.99
C ALA A 489 47.16 -47.62 -15.28
N MET A 490 47.46 -46.50 -15.95
CA MET A 490 47.60 -46.32 -17.41
C MET A 490 46.39 -46.50 -18.34
N SER A 491 46.07 -45.44 -19.08
CA SER A 491 46.59 -45.26 -20.44
C SER A 491 46.20 -43.90 -21.02
N ALA A 492 47.17 -43.28 -21.67
CA ALA A 492 46.98 -42.13 -22.54
C ALA A 492 46.74 -42.67 -23.96
N ASP A 493 45.66 -42.24 -24.60
CA ASP A 493 45.63 -41.83 -26.01
C ASP A 493 44.20 -41.44 -26.41
N ALA A 494 44.04 -40.22 -26.94
CA ALA A 494 43.27 -39.94 -28.16
C ALA A 494 42.99 -38.43 -28.28
N ALA A 495 43.67 -37.85 -29.25
CA ALA A 495 43.14 -36.91 -30.25
C ALA A 495 42.30 -35.71 -29.78
N THR A 496 42.89 -34.55 -30.01
CA THR A 496 42.27 -33.24 -30.24
C THR A 496 40.93 -33.30 -31.00
N GLU A 497 39.81 -33.14 -30.29
CA GLU A 497 38.59 -32.58 -30.85
C GLU A 497 38.46 -31.11 -30.44
N ARG A 498 38.53 -30.23 -31.45
CA ARG A 498 38.09 -28.84 -31.34
C ARG A 498 36.59 -28.86 -31.08
N VAL A 499 36.17 -28.60 -29.84
CA VAL A 499 34.75 -28.41 -29.51
C VAL A 499 34.29 -27.08 -30.09
N ALA A 500 33.73 -27.14 -31.30
CA ALA A 500 32.85 -26.12 -31.85
C ALA A 500 31.63 -25.94 -30.91
N PRO A 501 31.00 -24.75 -30.87
CA PRO A 501 29.81 -24.53 -30.06
C PRO A 501 28.71 -25.49 -30.53
N ARG A 502 28.30 -26.41 -29.64
CA ARG A 502 27.18 -27.33 -29.90
C ARG A 502 25.95 -26.50 -30.28
N PRO A 503 25.35 -26.69 -31.48
CA PRO A 503 24.04 -26.14 -31.76
C PRO A 503 23.03 -26.83 -30.83
N ALA A 504 22.11 -26.04 -30.29
CA ALA A 504 20.97 -26.53 -29.53
C ALA A 504 20.02 -27.33 -30.44
N THR A 505 20.34 -28.59 -30.70
CA THR A 505 19.46 -29.53 -31.38
C THR A 505 19.38 -30.83 -30.59
N ALA A 506 18.50 -30.82 -29.60
CA ALA A 506 17.72 -31.99 -29.22
C ALA A 506 16.32 -31.49 -28.91
N ALA A 507 15.51 -31.33 -29.97
CA ALA A 507 14.07 -31.22 -29.83
C ALA A 507 13.57 -32.57 -29.29
N GLY A 508 13.47 -32.69 -27.97
CA GLY A 508 12.69 -33.77 -27.35
C GLY A 508 11.28 -33.76 -27.94
N SER A 509 10.76 -34.96 -28.24
CA SER A 509 9.39 -35.13 -28.71
C SER A 509 8.42 -34.39 -27.79
N VAL A 510 7.40 -33.76 -28.36
CA VAL A 510 6.36 -33.07 -27.60
C VAL A 510 5.71 -34.11 -26.68
N SER A 511 5.97 -34.03 -25.38
CA SER A 511 5.35 -34.96 -24.44
C SER A 511 3.83 -34.73 -24.39
N ALA A 512 3.05 -35.80 -24.26
CA ALA A 512 1.59 -35.80 -24.16
C ALA A 512 0.97 -34.68 -23.29
N PRO A 513 1.53 -34.29 -22.11
CA PRO A 513 0.95 -33.20 -21.31
C PRO A 513 0.98 -31.82 -21.98
N HIS A 514 1.91 -31.52 -22.89
CA HIS A 514 1.95 -30.21 -23.57
C HIS A 514 0.84 -30.08 -24.61
N PHE A 515 0.47 -31.19 -25.25
CA PHE A 515 -0.62 -31.25 -26.23
C PHE A 515 -1.99 -31.01 -25.57
N LEU A 516 -2.17 -31.50 -24.34
CA LEU A 516 -3.38 -31.30 -23.54
C LEU A 516 -3.65 -29.82 -23.17
N TYR A 517 -2.61 -28.99 -23.03
CA TYR A 517 -2.76 -27.55 -22.81
C TYR A 517 -2.90 -26.73 -24.10
N ALA A 518 -2.23 -27.14 -25.18
CA ALA A 518 -2.20 -26.38 -26.43
C ALA A 518 -3.50 -26.54 -27.25
N LEU A 519 -4.13 -27.72 -27.24
CA LEU A 519 -5.35 -28.00 -27.99
C LEU A 519 -6.54 -27.09 -27.62
N PRO A 520 -6.93 -26.93 -26.33
CA PRO A 520 -8.03 -26.04 -25.98
C PRO A 520 -7.74 -24.58 -26.34
N LEU A 521 -6.49 -24.11 -26.19
CA LEU A 521 -6.09 -22.76 -26.59
C LEU A 521 -6.23 -22.54 -28.11
N ALA A 522 -5.82 -23.54 -28.91
CA ALA A 522 -5.96 -23.50 -30.36
C ALA A 522 -7.44 -23.49 -30.80
N LEU A 523 -8.29 -24.29 -30.14
CA LEU A 523 -9.74 -24.30 -30.40
C LEU A 523 -10.39 -22.96 -30.04
N CYS A 524 -10.06 -22.38 -28.89
CA CYS A 524 -10.55 -21.06 -28.48
C CYS A 524 -10.11 -19.96 -29.46
N LEU A 525 -8.84 -19.97 -29.88
CA LEU A 525 -8.31 -19.02 -30.86
C LEU A 525 -8.99 -19.17 -32.22
N GLY A 526 -9.15 -20.41 -32.69
CA GLY A 526 -9.84 -20.72 -33.95
C GLY A 526 -11.30 -20.29 -33.93
N PHE A 527 -12.02 -20.55 -32.84
CA PHE A 527 -13.40 -20.09 -32.66
C PHE A 527 -13.50 -18.56 -32.59
N GLY A 528 -12.56 -17.91 -31.88
CA GLY A 528 -12.49 -16.46 -31.78
C GLY A 528 -12.35 -15.77 -33.14
N LEU A 529 -11.43 -16.29 -33.96
CA LEU A 529 -11.18 -15.86 -35.34
C LEU A 529 -12.36 -16.16 -36.27
N TYR A 530 -12.93 -17.36 -36.21
CA TYR A 530 -14.08 -17.75 -37.05
C TYR A 530 -15.29 -16.85 -36.85
N ARG A 531 -15.54 -16.40 -35.61
CA ARG A 531 -16.66 -15.52 -35.27
C ARG A 531 -16.34 -14.03 -35.44
N TYR A 532 -15.13 -13.64 -35.87
CA TYR A 532 -14.69 -12.25 -35.88
C TYR A 532 -15.34 -11.45 -37.03
N PRO A 533 -16.06 -10.34 -36.76
CA PRO A 533 -16.92 -9.71 -37.75
C PRO A 533 -16.20 -8.80 -38.76
N VAL A 534 -15.18 -8.06 -38.31
CA VAL A 534 -14.59 -6.95 -39.08
C VAL A 534 -13.12 -7.25 -39.38
N LEU A 535 -12.62 -7.04 -40.60
CA LEU A 535 -11.18 -7.16 -40.92
C LEU A 535 -10.50 -8.48 -40.46
N ALA A 536 -11.25 -9.59 -40.43
CA ALA A 536 -10.75 -10.89 -39.93
C ALA A 536 -9.43 -11.36 -40.59
N PRO A 537 -9.20 -11.19 -41.91
CA PRO A 537 -7.92 -11.55 -42.52
C PRO A 537 -6.73 -10.73 -41.99
N LEU A 538 -6.93 -9.44 -41.72
CA LEU A 538 -5.89 -8.56 -41.18
C LEU A 538 -5.54 -8.94 -39.74
N LEU A 539 -6.56 -9.24 -38.92
CA LEU A 539 -6.35 -9.73 -37.56
C LEU A 539 -5.64 -11.08 -37.56
N ALA A 540 -6.04 -12.02 -38.43
CA ALA A 540 -5.36 -13.30 -38.58
C ALA A 540 -3.89 -13.13 -38.99
N PHE A 541 -3.60 -12.24 -39.94
CA PHE A 541 -2.23 -11.91 -40.33
C PHE A 541 -1.42 -11.30 -39.16
N ALA A 542 -2.01 -10.38 -38.40
CA ALA A 542 -1.37 -9.77 -37.23
C ALA A 542 -1.06 -10.82 -36.14
N LEU A 543 -1.99 -11.75 -35.87
CA LEU A 543 -1.79 -12.85 -34.93
C LEU A 543 -0.71 -13.84 -35.40
N LEU A 544 -0.65 -14.13 -36.71
CA LEU A 544 0.41 -14.97 -37.28
C LEU A 544 1.78 -14.29 -37.21
N ALA A 545 1.86 -13.00 -37.53
CA ALA A 545 3.08 -12.20 -37.41
C ALA A 545 3.56 -12.14 -35.96
N TYR A 546 2.62 -11.95 -35.01
CA TYR A 546 2.92 -11.99 -33.59
C TYR A 546 3.37 -13.38 -33.12
N ALA A 547 2.71 -14.45 -33.57
CA ALA A 547 3.13 -15.82 -33.28
C ALA A 547 4.54 -16.10 -33.80
N ALA A 548 4.88 -15.65 -35.01
CA ALA A 548 6.23 -15.75 -35.59
C ALA A 548 7.25 -14.92 -34.79
N LEU A 549 6.89 -13.72 -34.32
CA LEU A 549 7.73 -12.91 -33.46
C LEU A 549 8.01 -13.61 -32.12
N LEU A 550 6.99 -14.17 -31.47
CA LEU A 550 7.14 -14.96 -30.24
C LEU A 550 7.96 -16.23 -30.47
N TRP A 551 7.78 -16.88 -31.63
CA TRP A 551 8.56 -18.04 -32.04
C TRP A 551 10.02 -17.70 -32.38
N ARG A 552 10.37 -16.43 -32.60
CA ARG A 552 11.78 -16.00 -32.69
C ARG A 552 12.29 -15.50 -31.35
N ARG A 553 11.57 -14.57 -30.72
CA ARG A 553 11.93 -13.90 -29.47
C ARG A 553 10.84 -14.13 -28.41
N PRO A 554 11.01 -15.13 -27.53
CA PRO A 554 9.95 -15.55 -26.61
C PRO A 554 9.62 -14.47 -25.57
N LEU A 555 10.55 -13.59 -25.20
CA LEU A 555 10.30 -12.52 -24.22
C LEU A 555 9.53 -11.31 -24.79
N SER A 556 9.28 -11.27 -26.11
CA SER A 556 8.64 -10.10 -26.74
C SER A 556 7.20 -9.86 -26.25
N TRP A 557 6.51 -10.87 -25.71
CA TRP A 557 5.18 -10.68 -25.13
C TRP A 557 5.18 -9.72 -23.92
N LEU A 558 6.28 -9.65 -23.15
CA LEU A 558 6.44 -8.67 -22.04
C LEU A 558 6.48 -7.23 -22.56
N PHE A 559 6.76 -7.06 -23.85
CA PHE A 559 6.63 -5.77 -24.51
C PHE A 559 5.24 -5.62 -25.17
N VAL A 560 4.80 -6.61 -25.94
CA VAL A 560 3.57 -6.51 -26.76
C VAL A 560 2.30 -6.48 -25.91
N ILE A 561 2.15 -7.36 -24.91
CA ILE A 561 0.90 -7.44 -24.13
C ILE A 561 0.63 -6.15 -23.35
N PRO A 562 1.57 -5.59 -22.57
CA PRO A 562 1.30 -4.33 -21.86
C PRO A 562 1.13 -3.13 -22.80
N LEU A 563 1.76 -3.15 -23.97
CA LEU A 563 1.59 -2.13 -25.00
C LEU A 563 0.18 -2.14 -25.61
N LEU A 564 -0.35 -3.33 -25.90
CA LEU A 564 -1.68 -3.48 -26.53
C LEU A 564 -2.82 -3.27 -25.53
N LEU A 565 -2.59 -3.46 -24.23
CA LEU A 565 -3.61 -3.33 -23.18
C LEU A 565 -4.42 -2.02 -23.25
N PRO A 566 -3.79 -0.82 -23.32
CA PRO A 566 -4.54 0.42 -23.49
C PRO A 566 -4.99 0.66 -24.92
N LEU A 567 -4.31 0.14 -25.95
CA LEU A 567 -4.49 0.59 -27.35
C LEU A 567 -5.48 -0.25 -28.15
N PHE A 568 -5.55 -1.55 -27.89
CA PHE A 568 -6.18 -2.49 -28.80
C PHE A 568 -7.57 -2.88 -28.32
N ASP A 569 -8.52 -1.95 -28.42
CA ASP A 569 -9.94 -2.16 -28.13
C ASP A 569 -10.78 -1.78 -29.35
N LEU A 570 -11.23 -2.77 -30.12
CA LEU A 570 -12.09 -2.49 -31.26
C LEU A 570 -13.56 -2.76 -30.93
N SER A 571 -13.91 -2.93 -29.65
CA SER A 571 -15.28 -3.24 -29.24
C SER A 571 -16.29 -2.15 -29.64
N GLN A 572 -15.85 -0.90 -29.79
CA GLN A 572 -16.68 0.20 -30.33
C GLN A 572 -17.08 0.00 -31.81
N HIS A 573 -16.32 -0.80 -32.56
CA HIS A 573 -16.60 -1.13 -33.96
C HIS A 573 -17.22 -2.54 -34.09
N THR A 574 -16.75 -3.51 -33.29
CA THR A 574 -17.16 -4.90 -33.43
C THR A 574 -18.36 -5.29 -32.56
N GLY A 575 -18.67 -4.53 -31.51
CA GLY A 575 -19.67 -4.88 -30.48
C GLY A 575 -19.28 -6.11 -29.64
N ARG A 576 -18.05 -6.63 -29.75
CA ARG A 576 -17.62 -7.85 -29.06
C ARG A 576 -16.97 -7.55 -27.72
N LEU A 577 -17.57 -8.07 -26.65
CA LEU A 577 -17.10 -7.85 -25.28
C LEU A 577 -16.61 -9.13 -24.58
N LEU A 578 -17.17 -10.28 -24.96
CA LEU A 578 -16.86 -11.58 -24.34
C LEU A 578 -15.43 -12.04 -24.61
N LEU A 579 -15.07 -12.09 -25.89
CA LEU A 579 -13.74 -12.41 -26.38
C LEU A 579 -13.38 -11.35 -27.42
N ASP A 580 -12.56 -10.40 -27.00
CA ASP A 580 -12.12 -9.25 -27.79
C ASP A 580 -10.79 -9.56 -28.51
N GLU A 581 -10.27 -8.59 -29.25
CA GLU A 581 -9.06 -8.79 -30.04
C GLU A 581 -7.81 -8.95 -29.18
N PHE A 582 -7.77 -8.24 -28.05
CA PHE A 582 -6.68 -8.32 -27.10
C PHE A 582 -6.60 -9.72 -26.46
N ASP A 583 -7.75 -10.32 -26.13
CA ASP A 583 -7.82 -11.70 -25.63
C ASP A 583 -7.16 -12.70 -26.61
N LEU A 584 -7.31 -12.50 -27.92
CA LEU A 584 -6.69 -13.38 -28.93
C LEU A 584 -5.16 -13.27 -28.92
N PHE A 585 -4.59 -12.09 -28.66
CA PHE A 585 -3.14 -11.93 -28.48
C PHE A 585 -2.66 -12.63 -27.20
N VAL A 586 -3.43 -12.61 -26.12
CA VAL A 586 -3.13 -13.39 -24.90
C VAL A 586 -3.16 -14.89 -25.22
N LEU A 587 -4.18 -15.38 -25.93
CA LEU A 587 -4.29 -16.78 -26.33
C LEU A 587 -3.12 -17.23 -27.22
N VAL A 588 -2.70 -16.42 -28.20
CA VAL A 588 -1.50 -16.69 -29.02
C VAL A 588 -0.24 -16.75 -28.15
N THR A 589 -0.13 -15.85 -27.17
CA THR A 589 1.00 -15.85 -26.21
C THR A 589 1.06 -17.15 -25.44
N LEU A 590 -0.08 -17.61 -24.90
CA LEU A 590 -0.17 -18.87 -24.15
C LEU A 590 0.09 -20.09 -25.04
N LEU A 591 -0.46 -20.11 -26.26
CA LEU A 591 -0.29 -21.20 -27.22
C LEU A 591 1.16 -21.35 -27.68
N VAL A 592 1.80 -20.26 -28.12
CA VAL A 592 3.20 -20.31 -28.55
C VAL A 592 4.13 -20.63 -27.38
N SER A 593 3.84 -20.10 -26.20
CA SER A 593 4.63 -20.36 -24.99
C SER A 593 4.52 -21.80 -24.52
N SER A 594 3.34 -22.44 -24.62
CA SER A 594 3.16 -23.85 -24.25
C SER A 594 3.95 -24.79 -25.17
N LEU A 595 4.06 -24.45 -26.46
CA LEU A 595 4.78 -25.25 -27.46
C LEU A 595 6.31 -25.06 -27.40
N ARG A 596 6.78 -23.84 -27.10
CA ARG A 596 8.20 -23.46 -27.20
C ARG A 596 8.88 -23.16 -25.86
N VAL A 597 8.24 -22.36 -25.01
CA VAL A 597 8.86 -21.75 -23.81
C VAL A 597 8.82 -22.67 -22.60
N MET A 598 7.77 -23.49 -22.47
CA MET A 598 7.61 -24.45 -21.35
C MET A 598 8.71 -25.52 -21.26
N ARG A 599 9.58 -25.61 -22.26
CA ARG A 599 10.77 -26.48 -22.30
C ARG A 599 11.93 -25.98 -21.41
N GLN A 600 11.96 -24.69 -21.05
CA GLN A 600 13.02 -24.11 -20.21
C GLN A 600 12.74 -24.35 -18.72
N PRO A 601 13.73 -24.53 -17.84
CA PRO A 601 13.48 -24.70 -16.41
C PRO A 601 12.80 -23.44 -15.81
N PRO A 602 11.83 -23.60 -14.88
CA PRO A 602 11.16 -22.45 -14.30
C PRO A 602 12.05 -21.79 -13.23
N LEU A 603 11.93 -20.47 -13.09
CA LEU A 603 12.45 -19.69 -11.98
C LEU A 603 11.91 -20.23 -10.66
N ASN A 604 12.79 -20.19 -9.66
CA ASN A 604 12.45 -20.48 -8.27
C ASN A 604 11.43 -19.46 -7.77
N TRP A 605 10.57 -19.89 -6.85
CA TRP A 605 9.63 -18.99 -6.22
C TRP A 605 10.36 -17.97 -5.34
N PRO A 606 10.12 -16.66 -5.52
CA PRO A 606 10.82 -15.61 -4.77
C PRO A 606 10.45 -15.60 -3.29
N SER A 607 9.24 -16.07 -2.99
CA SER A 607 8.76 -16.35 -1.64
C SER A 607 7.90 -17.61 -1.68
N PRO A 608 7.88 -18.38 -0.59
CA PRO A 608 6.99 -19.52 -0.50
C PRO A 608 5.51 -19.12 -0.25
N LEU A 609 5.22 -17.83 0.01
CA LEU A 609 3.87 -17.29 0.10
C LEU A 609 3.21 -17.17 -1.28
N LEU A 610 3.98 -16.81 -2.31
CA LEU A 610 3.43 -16.52 -3.64
C LEU A 610 2.64 -17.70 -4.24
N PRO A 611 3.13 -18.96 -4.24
CA PRO A 611 2.35 -20.10 -4.73
C PRO A 611 1.02 -20.29 -4.00
N LEU A 612 0.99 -20.07 -2.68
CA LEU A 612 -0.22 -20.16 -1.88
C LEU A 612 -1.22 -19.07 -2.27
N VAL A 613 -0.76 -17.81 -2.37
CA VAL A 613 -1.59 -16.68 -2.82
C VAL A 613 -2.14 -16.93 -4.21
N LEU A 614 -1.32 -17.44 -5.14
CA LEU A 614 -1.77 -17.79 -6.48
C LEU A 614 -2.81 -18.91 -6.48
N GLY A 615 -2.63 -19.96 -5.66
CA GLY A 615 -3.61 -21.04 -5.51
C GLY A 615 -4.94 -20.55 -4.94
N LEU A 616 -4.90 -19.65 -3.96
CA LEU A 616 -6.09 -19.03 -3.39
C LEU A 616 -6.75 -18.01 -4.33
N LEU A 617 -5.98 -17.31 -5.18
CA LEU A 617 -6.53 -16.46 -6.24
C LEU A 617 -7.24 -17.29 -7.31
N TRP A 618 -6.72 -18.46 -7.66
CA TRP A 618 -7.43 -19.43 -8.52
C TRP A 618 -8.75 -19.87 -7.88
N PHE A 619 -8.72 -20.22 -6.59
CA PHE A 619 -9.92 -20.61 -5.85
C PHE A 619 -10.94 -19.45 -5.78
N SER A 620 -10.51 -18.25 -5.41
CA SER A 620 -11.37 -17.06 -5.37
C SER A 620 -11.96 -16.75 -6.74
N TRP A 621 -11.18 -16.87 -7.82
CA TRP A 621 -11.68 -16.70 -9.18
C TRP A 621 -12.76 -17.72 -9.52
N LEU A 622 -12.55 -19.01 -9.19
CA LEU A 622 -13.54 -20.05 -9.44
C LEU A 622 -14.86 -19.78 -8.70
N VAL A 623 -14.81 -19.40 -7.43
CA VAL A 623 -16.03 -19.15 -6.66
C VAL A 623 -16.69 -17.81 -7.03
N ALA A 624 -15.96 -16.84 -7.55
CA ALA A 624 -16.53 -15.58 -8.02
C ALA A 624 -17.12 -15.66 -9.45
N VAL A 625 -16.78 -16.69 -10.23
CA VAL A 625 -17.25 -16.86 -11.63
C VAL A 625 -18.29 -17.98 -11.76
N LEU A 626 -18.10 -19.12 -11.09
CA LEU A 626 -18.95 -20.29 -11.32
C LEU A 626 -20.40 -20.11 -10.84
N PRO A 627 -20.69 -19.60 -9.62
CA PRO A 627 -22.06 -19.43 -9.17
C PRO A 627 -22.87 -18.47 -10.04
N PRO A 628 -22.36 -17.29 -10.46
CA PRO A 628 -23.06 -16.44 -11.41
C PRO A 628 -23.31 -17.09 -12.77
N LEU A 629 -22.38 -17.92 -13.28
CA LEU A 629 -22.57 -18.60 -14.57
C LEU A 629 -23.46 -19.85 -14.48
N TRP A 630 -23.72 -20.38 -13.27
CA TRP A 630 -24.49 -21.61 -13.06
C TRP A 630 -25.89 -21.58 -13.69
N PRO A 631 -26.69 -20.49 -13.59
CA PRO A 631 -28.01 -20.41 -14.21
C PRO A 631 -28.00 -20.58 -15.74
N LEU A 632 -26.89 -20.30 -16.43
CA LEU A 632 -26.76 -20.47 -17.89
C LEU A 632 -26.77 -21.95 -18.30
N LEU A 633 -26.45 -22.85 -17.37
CA LEU A 633 -26.51 -24.30 -17.58
C LEU A 633 -27.95 -24.81 -17.51
N SER A 634 -28.79 -24.20 -16.66
CA SER A 634 -30.18 -24.62 -16.44
C SER A 634 -31.19 -23.94 -17.37
N ASP A 635 -30.99 -22.68 -17.75
CA ASP A 635 -31.89 -21.93 -18.62
C ASP A 635 -31.19 -21.45 -19.90
N GLY A 636 -31.62 -22.00 -21.04
CA GLY A 636 -31.10 -21.62 -22.35
C GLY A 636 -31.44 -20.18 -22.75
N GLY A 637 -32.50 -19.58 -22.20
CA GLY A 637 -32.91 -18.19 -22.45
C GLY A 637 -31.95 -17.16 -21.86
N LEU A 638 -31.24 -17.50 -20.78
CA LEU A 638 -30.23 -16.64 -20.14
C LEU A 638 -28.92 -16.56 -20.92
N ARG A 639 -28.71 -17.44 -21.91
CA ARG A 639 -27.52 -17.43 -22.78
C ARG A 639 -27.54 -16.29 -23.80
N GLN A 640 -28.70 -15.66 -24.00
CA GLN A 640 -28.81 -14.56 -24.94
C GLN A 640 -28.14 -13.29 -24.37
N PRO A 641 -27.43 -12.51 -25.20
CA PRO A 641 -26.84 -11.24 -24.78
C PRO A 641 -27.88 -10.27 -24.22
N GLY A 642 -27.50 -9.56 -23.15
CA GLY A 642 -28.34 -8.59 -22.47
C GLY A 642 -27.50 -7.65 -21.62
N SER A 643 -28.07 -6.51 -21.22
CA SER A 643 -27.35 -5.52 -20.41
C SER A 643 -27.05 -6.00 -18.98
N HIS A 644 -27.83 -6.94 -18.45
CA HIS A 644 -27.68 -7.52 -17.11
C HIS A 644 -27.59 -9.05 -17.20
N SER A 645 -26.67 -9.55 -18.04
CA SER A 645 -26.50 -10.98 -18.26
C SER A 645 -25.58 -11.59 -17.20
N PRO A 646 -25.84 -12.84 -16.74
CA PRO A 646 -24.89 -13.54 -15.86
C PRO A 646 -23.50 -13.73 -16.48
N VAL A 647 -23.39 -13.61 -17.81
CA VAL A 647 -22.11 -13.67 -18.55
C VAL A 647 -21.17 -12.51 -18.19
N GLU A 648 -21.65 -11.43 -17.58
CA GLU A 648 -20.82 -10.33 -17.06
C GLU A 648 -19.74 -10.83 -16.07
N ALA A 649 -20.01 -11.91 -15.33
CA ALA A 649 -19.01 -12.54 -14.45
C ALA A 649 -17.76 -13.01 -15.20
N TRP A 650 -17.92 -13.51 -16.43
CA TRP A 650 -16.81 -13.82 -17.32
C TRP A 650 -16.13 -12.56 -17.84
N MET A 651 -16.92 -11.57 -18.27
CA MET A 651 -16.41 -10.34 -18.88
C MET A 651 -15.51 -9.55 -17.95
N VAL A 652 -15.82 -9.51 -16.65
CA VAL A 652 -15.00 -8.89 -15.62
C VAL A 652 -13.89 -9.85 -15.16
N GLY A 653 -14.24 -11.10 -14.84
CA GLY A 653 -13.33 -12.08 -14.25
C GLY A 653 -12.17 -12.51 -15.16
N LYS A 654 -12.29 -12.39 -16.49
CA LYS A 654 -11.22 -12.81 -17.43
C LYS A 654 -9.91 -12.06 -17.23
N GLY A 655 -9.93 -10.83 -16.70
CA GLY A 655 -8.71 -10.05 -16.45
C GLY A 655 -7.75 -10.72 -15.46
N LEU A 656 -8.28 -11.19 -14.32
CA LEU A 656 -7.51 -11.98 -13.35
C LEU A 656 -7.11 -13.35 -13.93
N LEU A 657 -8.01 -14.01 -14.68
CA LEU A 657 -7.72 -15.29 -15.32
C LEU A 657 -6.51 -15.20 -16.27
N TRP A 658 -6.48 -14.19 -17.16
CA TRP A 658 -5.39 -14.00 -18.10
C TRP A 658 -4.06 -13.72 -17.38
N ALA A 659 -4.08 -12.91 -16.33
CA ALA A 659 -2.89 -12.69 -15.50
C ALA A 659 -2.40 -13.99 -14.84
N LEU A 660 -3.29 -14.83 -14.29
CA LEU A 660 -2.94 -16.11 -13.67
C LEU A 660 -2.38 -17.12 -14.69
N LEU A 661 -2.97 -17.20 -15.89
CA LEU A 661 -2.51 -18.09 -16.96
C LEU A 661 -1.12 -17.70 -17.51
N LEU A 662 -0.72 -16.43 -17.40
CA LEU A 662 0.60 -15.95 -17.81
C LEU A 662 1.69 -16.17 -16.74
N VAL A 663 1.34 -16.50 -15.49
CA VAL A 663 2.32 -16.76 -14.42
C VAL A 663 3.32 -17.86 -14.78
N PRO A 664 2.91 -19.05 -15.30
CA PRO A 664 3.85 -20.08 -15.74
C PRO A 664 4.77 -19.58 -16.85
N VAL A 665 4.31 -18.69 -17.74
CA VAL A 665 5.11 -18.13 -18.85
C VAL A 665 6.19 -17.20 -18.31
N VAL A 666 5.87 -16.26 -17.40
CA VAL A 666 6.85 -15.37 -16.76
C VAL A 666 7.93 -16.16 -16.05
N ARG A 667 7.55 -17.24 -15.35
CA ARG A 667 8.49 -18.10 -14.63
C ARG A 667 9.51 -18.77 -15.55
N ARG A 668 9.29 -18.87 -16.85
CA ARG A 668 10.26 -19.46 -17.78
C ARG A 668 11.29 -18.43 -18.29
N THR A 669 11.31 -17.21 -17.74
CA THR A 669 12.34 -16.22 -18.05
C THR A 669 13.70 -16.67 -17.52
N GLY A 670 14.73 -16.72 -18.38
CA GLY A 670 16.09 -17.07 -17.96
C GLY A 670 16.67 -16.08 -16.95
N ALA A 671 17.54 -16.54 -16.05
CA ALA A 671 18.15 -15.68 -15.02
C ALA A 671 19.01 -14.54 -15.63
N ASP A 672 19.65 -14.81 -16.77
CA ASP A 672 20.40 -13.86 -17.59
C ASP A 672 19.50 -12.83 -18.31
N GLN A 673 18.22 -13.14 -18.46
CA GLN A 673 17.24 -12.33 -19.19
C GLN A 673 16.36 -11.46 -18.30
N LEU A 674 16.46 -11.58 -16.97
CA LEU A 674 15.63 -10.84 -16.01
C LEU A 674 15.67 -9.33 -16.23
N GLU A 675 16.87 -8.79 -16.45
CA GLU A 675 17.07 -7.36 -16.69
C GLU A 675 16.44 -6.91 -18.01
N GLN A 676 16.53 -7.73 -19.06
CA GLN A 676 15.88 -7.45 -20.34
C GLN A 676 14.35 -7.50 -20.22
N ALA A 677 13.82 -8.47 -19.48
CA ALA A 677 12.39 -8.61 -19.21
C ALA A 677 11.81 -7.38 -18.48
N ARG A 678 12.48 -6.89 -17.44
CA ARG A 678 12.09 -5.66 -16.73
C ARG A 678 12.11 -4.43 -17.64
N ARG A 679 13.13 -4.31 -18.50
CA ARG A 679 13.20 -3.22 -19.48
C ARG A 679 12.06 -3.28 -20.50
N TYR A 680 11.70 -4.47 -20.99
CA TYR A 680 10.56 -4.61 -21.91
C TYR A 680 9.26 -4.12 -21.29
N LEU A 681 9.01 -4.42 -20.02
CA LEU A 681 7.85 -3.90 -19.29
C LEU A 681 7.86 -2.37 -19.17
N LEU A 682 9.00 -1.77 -18.78
CA LEU A 682 9.08 -0.32 -18.66
C LEU A 682 8.90 0.39 -20.00
N TRP A 683 9.52 -0.14 -21.05
CA TRP A 683 9.40 0.42 -22.40
C TRP A 683 8.00 0.22 -23.00
N SER A 684 7.32 -0.89 -22.72
CA SER A 684 5.96 -1.11 -23.23
C SER A 684 4.94 -0.21 -22.56
N LEU A 685 5.04 -0.02 -21.25
CA LEU A 685 4.20 0.96 -20.53
C LEU A 685 4.46 2.39 -21.04
N SER A 686 5.73 2.75 -21.27
CA SER A 686 6.09 4.08 -21.79
C SER A 686 5.58 4.31 -23.22
N ALA A 687 5.74 3.32 -24.09
CA ALA A 687 5.27 3.39 -25.48
C ALA A 687 3.73 3.37 -25.56
N GLY A 688 3.07 2.53 -24.74
CA GLY A 688 1.61 2.49 -24.63
C GLY A 688 1.05 3.82 -24.14
N LEU A 689 1.68 4.44 -23.13
CA LEU A 689 1.29 5.76 -22.64
C LEU A 689 1.46 6.86 -23.71
N PHE A 690 2.58 6.86 -24.43
CA PHE A 690 2.81 7.81 -25.52
C PHE A 690 1.74 7.71 -26.61
N LEU A 691 1.46 6.48 -27.08
CA LEU A 691 0.46 6.23 -28.12
C LEU A 691 -0.96 6.53 -27.64
N LEU A 692 -1.31 6.17 -26.40
CA LEU A 692 -2.59 6.55 -25.81
C LEU A 692 -2.73 8.07 -25.72
N SER A 693 -1.68 8.78 -25.34
CA SER A 693 -1.70 10.25 -25.27
C SER A 693 -1.89 10.89 -26.65
N LEU A 694 -1.35 10.29 -27.73
CA LEU A 694 -1.64 10.72 -29.10
C LEU A 694 -3.12 10.56 -29.45
N VAL A 695 -3.72 9.42 -29.10
CA VAL A 695 -5.15 9.18 -29.32
C VAL A 695 -5.99 10.21 -28.55
N VAL A 696 -5.66 10.47 -27.29
CA VAL A 696 -6.36 11.47 -26.45
C VAL A 696 -6.27 12.87 -27.05
N ILE A 697 -5.10 13.27 -27.55
CA ILE A 697 -4.92 14.57 -28.22
C ILE A 697 -5.77 14.63 -29.50
N ALA A 698 -5.79 13.57 -30.29
CA ALA A 698 -6.59 13.50 -31.51
C ALA A 698 -8.10 13.55 -31.22
N GLU A 699 -8.58 12.78 -30.23
CA GLU A 699 -9.97 12.79 -29.76
C GLU A 699 -10.36 14.21 -29.30
N ARG A 700 -9.55 14.83 -28.45
CA ARG A 700 -9.87 16.17 -27.93
C ARG A 700 -9.84 17.24 -29.02
N TYR A 701 -8.88 17.17 -29.94
CA TYR A 701 -8.82 18.06 -31.10
C TYR A 701 -10.07 17.94 -31.98
N ALA A 702 -10.54 16.71 -32.23
CA ALA A 702 -11.71 16.47 -33.07
C ALA A 702 -12.99 17.11 -32.51
N PHE A 703 -13.22 17.01 -31.19
CA PHE A 703 -14.50 17.39 -30.59
C PHE A 703 -14.57 18.83 -30.05
N VAL A 704 -13.59 19.26 -29.25
CA VAL A 704 -13.65 20.56 -28.53
C VAL A 704 -12.45 21.47 -28.77
N GLY A 705 -11.36 20.94 -29.36
CA GLY A 705 -10.09 21.65 -29.50
C GLY A 705 -9.15 21.44 -28.30
N LEU A 706 -7.86 21.77 -28.47
CA LEU A 706 -6.84 21.45 -27.46
C LEU A 706 -6.81 22.39 -26.25
N THR A 707 -7.35 23.60 -26.40
CA THR A 707 -7.22 24.68 -25.41
C THR A 707 -8.52 25.01 -24.67
N ASP A 708 -9.65 24.38 -25.04
CA ASP A 708 -10.93 24.59 -24.35
C ASP A 708 -11.02 23.72 -23.09
N PHE A 709 -10.77 24.32 -21.94
CA PHE A 709 -10.84 23.67 -20.61
C PHE A 709 -12.12 24.01 -19.83
N ASP A 710 -13.01 24.81 -20.42
CA ASP A 710 -14.31 25.14 -19.81
C ASP A 710 -15.39 24.10 -20.19
N ASN A 711 -15.20 23.42 -21.33
CA ASN A 711 -16.07 22.33 -21.75
C ASN A 711 -15.99 21.10 -20.82
N VAL A 712 -17.14 20.48 -20.56
CA VAL A 712 -17.30 19.31 -19.68
C VAL A 712 -16.86 17.99 -20.35
N PHE A 713 -16.49 18.01 -21.64
CA PHE A 713 -16.05 16.84 -22.39
C PHE A 713 -14.84 16.15 -21.75
N ARG A 714 -15.05 14.89 -21.34
CA ARG A 714 -13.99 14.02 -20.82
C ARG A 714 -13.60 13.00 -21.89
N VAL A 715 -12.30 12.92 -22.14
CA VAL A 715 -11.73 11.98 -23.10
C VAL A 715 -11.89 10.54 -22.62
N THR A 716 -12.11 9.62 -23.56
CA THR A 716 -12.26 8.19 -23.28
C THR A 716 -11.13 7.36 -23.88
N GLY A 717 -10.39 7.93 -24.83
CA GLY A 717 -9.34 7.25 -25.58
C GLY A 717 -9.86 5.98 -26.25
N THR A 718 -9.04 4.95 -26.24
CA THR A 718 -9.36 3.62 -26.77
C THR A 718 -10.13 2.74 -25.79
N PHE A 719 -10.60 3.23 -24.64
CA PHE A 719 -11.23 2.37 -23.62
C PHE A 719 -12.74 2.21 -23.87
N SER A 720 -13.14 1.13 -24.56
CA SER A 720 -14.57 0.82 -24.74
C SER A 720 -15.27 0.47 -23.42
N SER A 721 -14.51 0.03 -22.40
CA SER A 721 -15.04 -0.21 -21.05
C SER A 721 -15.59 1.06 -20.40
N MET A 722 -15.23 2.25 -20.90
CA MET A 722 -15.82 3.52 -20.45
C MET A 722 -17.26 3.74 -20.92
N ARG A 723 -17.86 2.80 -21.66
CA ARG A 723 -19.27 2.87 -22.12
C ARG A 723 -20.30 2.95 -20.99
N THR A 724 -19.92 2.54 -19.78
CA THR A 724 -20.71 2.65 -18.55
C THR A 724 -20.10 3.61 -17.53
N GLY A 725 -19.05 4.36 -17.91
CA GLY A 725 -18.26 5.19 -17.01
C GLY A 725 -16.99 4.50 -16.49
N GLY A 726 -16.44 4.98 -15.38
CA GLY A 726 -15.25 4.42 -14.73
C GLY A 726 -13.96 5.25 -14.88
N ALA A 727 -12.88 4.79 -14.24
CA ALA A 727 -11.60 5.50 -14.10
C ALA A 727 -10.42 4.80 -14.81
N TYR A 728 -10.69 4.07 -15.91
CA TYR A 728 -9.71 3.15 -16.50
C TYR A 728 -8.56 3.86 -17.24
N ILE A 729 -8.86 4.92 -17.99
CA ILE A 729 -7.86 5.68 -18.75
C ILE A 729 -6.84 6.33 -17.81
N GLU A 730 -7.33 7.02 -16.78
CA GLU A 730 -6.50 7.65 -15.75
C GLU A 730 -5.74 6.63 -14.89
N ALA A 731 -6.34 5.48 -14.58
CA ALA A 731 -5.62 4.38 -13.92
C ALA A 731 -4.42 3.90 -14.75
N PHE A 732 -4.59 3.72 -16.07
CA PHE A 732 -3.49 3.34 -16.95
C PHE A 732 -2.41 4.43 -17.06
N VAL A 733 -2.82 5.69 -17.21
CA VAL A 733 -1.90 6.83 -17.29
C VAL A 733 -1.10 6.96 -15.98
N ALA A 734 -1.76 6.93 -14.83
CA ALA A 734 -1.15 7.00 -13.51
C ALA A 734 -0.14 5.85 -13.29
N PHE A 735 -0.50 4.62 -13.65
CA PHE A 735 0.38 3.46 -13.51
C PHE A 735 1.60 3.52 -14.45
N SER A 736 1.41 3.95 -15.70
CA SER A 736 2.47 3.92 -16.72
C SER A 736 3.43 5.13 -16.64
N PHE A 737 2.99 6.25 -16.06
CA PHE A 737 3.77 7.49 -16.00
C PHE A 737 5.12 7.35 -15.28
N PRO A 738 5.22 6.68 -14.11
CA PRO A 738 6.51 6.41 -13.48
C PRO A 738 7.52 5.66 -14.36
N ALA A 739 7.05 4.73 -15.19
CA ALA A 739 7.91 4.01 -16.13
C ALA A 739 8.47 4.96 -17.20
N LEU A 740 7.63 5.84 -17.75
CA LEU A 740 8.04 6.87 -18.71
C LEU A 740 9.09 7.83 -18.14
N LEU A 741 8.92 8.27 -16.89
CA LEU A 741 9.90 9.09 -16.20
C LEU A 741 11.26 8.39 -16.10
N VAL A 742 11.28 7.14 -15.61
CA VAL A 742 12.53 6.38 -15.45
C VAL A 742 13.20 6.09 -16.79
N VAL A 743 12.43 5.71 -17.81
CA VAL A 743 12.94 5.47 -19.17
C VAL A 743 13.57 6.75 -19.74
N THR A 744 12.92 7.90 -19.58
CA THR A 744 13.40 9.20 -20.08
C THR A 744 14.64 9.67 -19.33
N LEU A 745 14.64 9.59 -18.00
CA LEU A 745 15.78 9.97 -17.15
C LEU A 745 17.01 9.08 -17.40
N GLY A 746 16.79 7.82 -17.80
CA GLY A 746 17.84 6.87 -18.15
C GLY A 746 18.48 7.09 -19.53
N GLN A 747 17.91 7.93 -20.40
CA GLN A 747 18.44 8.13 -21.75
C GLN A 747 19.71 8.99 -21.76
N ARG A 748 20.74 8.50 -22.47
CA ARG A 748 21.97 9.27 -22.76
C ARG A 748 21.89 10.06 -24.05
N ARG A 749 21.04 9.64 -25.01
CA ARG A 749 20.88 10.30 -26.30
C ARG A 749 19.91 11.48 -26.15
N TRP A 750 20.34 12.67 -26.54
CA TRP A 750 19.55 13.90 -26.41
C TRP A 750 18.21 13.82 -27.14
N LEU A 751 18.17 13.21 -28.33
CA LEU A 751 16.94 13.05 -29.12
C LEU A 751 15.91 12.16 -28.40
N LEU A 752 16.32 11.01 -27.87
CA LEU A 752 15.42 10.13 -27.11
C LEU A 752 14.96 10.80 -25.80
N LYS A 753 15.82 11.61 -25.19
CA LYS A 753 15.47 12.40 -24.02
C LYS A 753 14.45 13.48 -24.35
N ALA A 754 14.61 14.19 -25.47
CA ALA A 754 13.67 15.19 -25.96
C ALA A 754 12.31 14.56 -26.31
N LEU A 755 12.30 13.43 -27.04
CA LEU A 755 11.09 12.65 -27.32
C LEU A 755 10.41 12.19 -26.03
N GLY A 756 11.17 11.72 -25.05
CA GLY A 756 10.66 11.37 -23.73
C GLY A 756 10.06 12.57 -22.98
N SER A 757 10.68 13.75 -23.06
CA SER A 757 10.14 14.98 -22.49
C SER A 757 8.83 15.42 -23.16
N VAL A 758 8.72 15.30 -24.49
CA VAL A 758 7.47 15.53 -25.22
C VAL A 758 6.40 14.54 -24.79
N ALA A 759 6.74 13.25 -24.68
CA ALA A 759 5.83 12.22 -24.20
C ALA A 759 5.34 12.49 -22.77
N ILE A 760 6.20 13.01 -21.89
CA ILE A 760 5.82 13.42 -20.53
C ILE A 760 4.80 14.56 -20.58
N ALA A 761 5.06 15.60 -21.38
CA ALA A 761 4.13 16.73 -21.51
C ALA A 761 2.77 16.28 -22.06
N MET A 762 2.78 15.39 -23.05
CA MET A 762 1.58 14.78 -23.60
C MET A 762 0.81 13.93 -22.58
N ALA A 763 1.50 13.13 -21.77
CA ALA A 763 0.88 12.31 -20.74
C ALA A 763 0.27 13.16 -19.61
N VAL A 764 0.95 14.25 -19.22
CA VAL A 764 0.41 15.23 -18.26
C VAL A 764 -0.85 15.89 -18.83
N TYR A 765 -0.82 16.31 -20.10
CA TYR A 765 -2.02 16.82 -20.78
C TYR A 765 -3.13 15.77 -20.81
N ALA A 766 -2.82 14.53 -21.20
CA ALA A 766 -3.80 13.45 -21.28
C ALA A 766 -4.47 13.18 -19.93
N MET A 767 -3.70 13.17 -18.83
CA MET A 767 -4.25 13.10 -17.47
C MET A 767 -5.10 14.34 -17.16
N PHE A 768 -4.62 15.54 -17.49
CA PHE A 768 -5.33 16.81 -17.21
C PHE A 768 -6.75 16.81 -17.80
N VAL A 769 -6.90 16.31 -19.02
CA VAL A 769 -8.17 16.34 -19.76
C VAL A 769 -9.14 15.20 -19.40
N THR A 770 -8.75 14.29 -18.48
CA THR A 770 -9.73 13.37 -17.86
C THR A 770 -10.54 14.05 -16.77
N PHE A 771 -10.13 15.24 -16.32
CA PHE A 771 -10.75 16.01 -15.24
C PHE A 771 -10.85 15.23 -13.90
N SER A 772 -9.93 14.29 -13.65
CA SER A 772 -9.90 13.49 -12.43
C SER A 772 -8.95 14.04 -11.37
N ARG A 773 -9.53 14.54 -10.28
CA ARG A 773 -8.82 15.05 -9.10
C ARG A 773 -7.82 14.04 -8.55
N VAL A 774 -8.25 12.78 -8.45
CA VAL A 774 -7.42 11.69 -7.92
C VAL A 774 -6.32 11.29 -8.90
N GLY A 775 -6.61 11.31 -10.20
CA GLY A 775 -5.60 11.10 -11.24
C GLY A 775 -4.44 12.10 -11.14
N TYR A 776 -4.73 13.37 -10.83
CA TYR A 776 -3.70 14.39 -10.62
C TYR A 776 -2.80 14.10 -9.42
N VAL A 777 -3.42 13.75 -8.28
CA VAL A 777 -2.70 13.38 -7.06
C VAL A 777 -1.83 12.14 -7.31
N ALA A 778 -2.36 11.15 -8.01
CA ALA A 778 -1.64 9.93 -8.38
C ALA A 778 -0.40 10.23 -9.24
N LEU A 779 -0.52 11.11 -10.23
CA LEU A 779 0.59 11.52 -11.11
C LEU A 779 1.67 12.28 -10.32
N ALA A 780 1.26 13.21 -9.43
CA ALA A 780 2.18 13.94 -8.57
C ALA A 780 2.93 13.01 -7.61
N LEU A 781 2.21 12.11 -6.93
CA LEU A 781 2.79 11.12 -6.02
C LEU A 781 3.80 10.21 -6.74
N GLY A 782 3.42 9.67 -7.90
CA GLY A 782 4.29 8.82 -8.72
C GLY A 782 5.57 9.55 -9.15
N SER A 783 5.46 10.83 -9.50
CA SER A 783 6.60 11.69 -9.85
C SER A 783 7.56 11.88 -8.68
N VAL A 784 7.02 12.23 -7.51
CA VAL A 784 7.80 12.44 -6.28
C VAL A 784 8.54 11.16 -5.90
N MET A 785 7.87 10.01 -5.92
CA MET A 785 8.48 8.72 -5.58
C MET A 785 9.63 8.33 -6.53
N VAL A 786 9.43 8.46 -7.85
CA VAL A 786 10.49 8.22 -8.84
C VAL A 786 11.66 9.16 -8.62
N PHE A 787 11.38 10.44 -8.36
CA PHE A 787 12.41 11.44 -8.18
C PHE A 787 13.23 11.20 -6.90
N VAL A 788 12.59 10.85 -5.78
CA VAL A 788 13.26 10.41 -4.55
C VAL A 788 14.14 9.18 -4.81
N GLY A 789 13.64 8.20 -5.55
CA GLY A 789 14.42 7.03 -5.98
C GLY A 789 15.64 7.42 -6.82
N TRP A 790 15.45 8.32 -7.79
CA TRP A 790 16.51 8.82 -8.68
C TRP A 790 17.61 9.59 -7.93
N LEU A 791 17.26 10.41 -6.94
CA LEU A 791 18.25 11.15 -6.12
C LEU A 791 19.18 10.24 -5.31
N ARG A 792 18.73 9.02 -4.98
CA ARG A 792 19.56 8.01 -4.33
C ARG A 792 20.59 7.41 -5.29
N VAL A 793 20.28 7.34 -6.59
CA VAL A 793 21.16 6.82 -7.64
C VAL A 793 22.22 7.84 -8.06
N VAL A 794 21.87 9.13 -8.10
CA VAL A 794 22.80 10.18 -8.51
C VAL A 794 23.79 10.50 -7.37
N GLY A 795 24.85 9.72 -7.29
CA GLY A 795 25.91 9.82 -6.28
C GLY A 795 26.87 11.03 -6.42
N ARG A 796 26.69 11.88 -7.44
CA ARG A 796 27.60 13.01 -7.75
C ARG A 796 27.09 14.40 -7.36
N LEU A 797 25.86 14.51 -6.84
CA LEU A 797 25.28 15.80 -6.45
C LEU A 797 25.46 16.04 -4.94
N SER A 798 25.88 17.25 -4.55
CA SER A 798 25.91 17.66 -3.15
C SER A 798 24.50 17.73 -2.56
N ALA A 799 24.36 17.55 -1.24
CA ALA A 799 23.07 17.57 -0.54
C ALA A 799 22.25 18.84 -0.85
N LEU A 800 22.92 20.00 -0.93
CA LEU A 800 22.33 21.29 -1.35
C LEU A 800 21.76 21.25 -2.78
N LYS A 801 22.47 20.66 -3.74
CA LYS A 801 21.97 20.53 -5.13
C LYS A 801 20.80 19.54 -5.23
N LYS A 802 20.81 18.47 -4.42
CA LYS A 802 19.68 17.53 -4.32
C LYS A 802 18.44 18.22 -3.73
N MET A 803 18.62 19.04 -2.70
CA MET A 803 17.55 19.80 -2.06
C MET A 803 16.99 20.91 -2.96
N ALA A 804 17.85 21.64 -3.67
CA ALA A 804 17.42 22.64 -4.65
C ALA A 804 16.66 22.01 -5.82
N LEU A 805 17.05 20.82 -6.27
CA LEU A 805 16.35 20.09 -7.32
C LEU A 805 15.01 19.50 -6.82
N LEU A 806 14.94 19.05 -5.57
CA LEU A 806 13.68 18.68 -4.88
C LEU A 806 12.71 19.85 -4.82
N MET A 807 13.19 21.01 -4.37
CA MET A 807 12.37 22.21 -4.35
C MET A 807 11.98 22.64 -5.77
N GLY A 808 12.88 22.56 -6.76
CA GLY A 808 12.57 22.88 -8.15
C GLY A 808 11.53 21.95 -8.78
N VAL A 809 11.59 20.64 -8.53
CA VAL A 809 10.55 19.69 -8.98
C VAL A 809 9.25 19.91 -8.22
N GLY A 810 9.30 20.20 -6.92
CA GLY A 810 8.13 20.61 -6.15
C GLY A 810 7.49 21.89 -6.70
N LEU A 811 8.29 22.85 -7.14
CA LEU A 811 7.85 24.13 -7.71
C LEU A 811 7.29 23.94 -9.12
N VAL A 812 7.85 23.03 -9.93
CA VAL A 812 7.29 22.64 -11.23
C VAL A 812 6.00 21.84 -11.06
N ALA A 813 5.95 20.92 -10.10
CA ALA A 813 4.72 20.20 -9.77
C ALA A 813 3.64 21.17 -9.29
N MET A 814 3.99 22.13 -8.42
CA MET A 814 3.09 23.22 -8.00
C MET A 814 2.71 24.12 -9.17
N ALA A 815 3.61 24.45 -10.09
CA ALA A 815 3.35 25.23 -11.30
C ALA A 815 2.40 24.51 -12.26
N VAL A 816 2.52 23.18 -12.40
CA VAL A 816 1.59 22.31 -13.16
C VAL A 816 0.26 22.16 -12.42
N LEU A 817 0.27 22.24 -11.09
CA LEU A 817 -0.92 22.26 -10.25
C LEU A 817 -1.59 23.66 -10.19
N THR A 818 -0.91 24.74 -10.56
CA THR A 818 -1.44 26.12 -10.46
C THR A 818 -2.60 26.40 -11.43
N PRO A 819 -2.63 25.83 -12.65
CA PRO A 819 -3.83 25.84 -13.50
C PRO A 819 -5.08 25.24 -12.83
N LEU A 820 -4.94 24.32 -11.84
CA LEU A 820 -6.11 23.82 -11.10
C LEU A 820 -6.77 24.88 -10.21
N LEU A 821 -6.05 25.95 -9.86
CA LEU A 821 -6.49 26.98 -8.93
C LEU A 821 -6.98 28.25 -9.63
N THR A 822 -6.83 28.36 -10.96
CA THR A 822 -6.92 29.67 -11.63
C THR A 822 -8.12 29.88 -12.56
N SER A 823 -8.79 28.85 -13.11
CA SER A 823 -10.16 28.95 -13.68
C SER A 823 -10.67 27.63 -14.32
N GLY A 824 -12.00 27.44 -14.38
CA GLY A 824 -12.68 26.47 -15.24
C GLY A 824 -13.38 25.29 -14.53
N PHE A 825 -13.71 24.24 -15.29
CA PHE A 825 -14.45 23.06 -14.79
C PHE A 825 -13.69 22.28 -13.68
N ALA A 826 -12.36 22.24 -13.75
CA ALA A 826 -11.52 21.57 -12.74
C ALA A 826 -11.62 22.25 -11.35
N GLN A 827 -11.66 23.59 -11.30
CA GLN A 827 -11.82 24.36 -10.07
C GLN A 827 -13.21 24.14 -9.46
N TYR A 828 -14.26 24.13 -10.28
CA TYR A 828 -15.63 23.83 -9.85
C TYR A 828 -15.73 22.47 -9.15
N ARG A 829 -15.05 21.44 -9.68
CA ARG A 829 -15.00 20.11 -9.04
C ARG A 829 -14.17 20.08 -7.75
N LEU A 830 -13.11 20.87 -7.64
CA LEU A 830 -12.31 20.94 -6.41
C LEU A 830 -13.07 21.63 -5.26
N ALA A 831 -13.79 22.71 -5.56
CA ALA A 831 -14.56 23.46 -4.57
C ALA A 831 -15.67 22.63 -3.88
N ARG A 832 -16.17 21.57 -4.54
CA ARG A 832 -17.22 20.67 -4.02
C ARG A 832 -16.70 19.31 -3.55
N SER A 833 -15.44 19.22 -3.14
CA SER A 833 -14.83 17.94 -2.75
C SER A 833 -15.40 17.35 -1.46
N ALA A 834 -15.86 18.17 -0.51
CA ALA A 834 -16.47 17.71 0.72
C ALA A 834 -17.87 17.08 0.49
N ASP A 835 -18.73 17.76 -0.28
CA ASP A 835 -20.08 17.28 -0.61
C ASP A 835 -20.05 15.97 -1.43
N ASP A 836 -19.04 15.80 -2.30
CA ASP A 836 -18.86 14.58 -3.09
C ASP A 836 -18.44 13.37 -2.24
N PHE A 837 -17.77 13.57 -1.11
CA PHE A 837 -17.35 12.44 -0.26
C PHE A 837 -18.51 11.81 0.52
N SER A 838 -19.42 12.61 1.08
CA SER A 838 -20.59 12.10 1.81
C SER A 838 -21.53 11.31 0.88
N PHE A 839 -21.74 11.81 -0.34
CA PHE A 839 -22.49 11.11 -1.39
C PHE A 839 -21.85 9.76 -1.75
N ARG A 840 -20.52 9.71 -1.93
CA ARG A 840 -19.79 8.47 -2.21
C ARG A 840 -19.89 7.47 -1.08
N LEU A 841 -19.77 7.93 0.17
CA LEU A 841 -19.88 7.05 1.33
C LEU A 841 -21.26 6.39 1.40
N GLN A 842 -22.33 7.16 1.14
CA GLN A 842 -23.69 6.62 1.05
C GLN A 842 -23.82 5.60 -0.09
N HIS A 843 -23.28 5.91 -1.28
CA HIS A 843 -23.25 4.98 -2.42
C HIS A 843 -22.55 3.67 -2.08
N TRP A 844 -21.40 3.71 -1.40
CA TRP A 844 -20.67 2.50 -1.00
C TRP A 844 -21.41 1.69 0.06
N GLN A 845 -22.11 2.35 0.99
CA GLN A 845 -22.98 1.69 1.96
C GLN A 845 -24.17 1.01 1.27
N GLN A 846 -24.79 1.69 0.31
CA GLN A 846 -25.87 1.12 -0.51
C GLN A 846 -25.37 -0.09 -1.30
N ALA A 847 -24.18 -0.01 -1.93
CA ALA A 847 -23.58 -1.12 -2.66
C ALA A 847 -23.36 -2.35 -1.77
N ILE A 848 -22.85 -2.18 -0.56
CA ILE A 848 -22.72 -3.28 0.42
C ILE A 848 -24.10 -3.80 0.85
N GLY A 849 -25.10 -2.92 0.97
CA GLY A 849 -26.49 -3.30 1.27
C GLY A 849 -27.18 -4.13 0.18
N LEU A 850 -26.67 -4.12 -1.05
CA LEU A 850 -27.16 -4.96 -2.16
C LEU A 850 -26.60 -6.40 -2.13
N MET A 851 -25.65 -6.71 -1.24
CA MET A 851 -25.16 -8.08 -1.05
C MET A 851 -26.18 -8.92 -0.27
N ASP A 852 -26.21 -10.22 -0.53
CA ASP A 852 -26.96 -11.17 0.29
C ASP A 852 -26.47 -11.12 1.75
N GLY A 853 -27.40 -11.08 2.70
CA GLY A 853 -27.12 -11.02 4.13
C GLY A 853 -26.41 -12.25 4.69
N GLY A 854 -26.35 -13.35 3.92
CA GLY A 854 -25.70 -14.60 4.28
C GLY A 854 -24.20 -14.48 4.57
N VAL A 855 -23.72 -15.28 5.53
CA VAL A 855 -22.29 -15.33 5.90
C VAL A 855 -21.41 -15.72 4.71
N LEU A 856 -21.90 -16.60 3.84
CA LEU A 856 -21.14 -17.07 2.67
C LEU A 856 -20.86 -15.93 1.66
N SER A 857 -21.85 -15.08 1.38
CA SER A 857 -21.68 -13.90 0.52
C SER A 857 -20.64 -12.94 1.10
N LYS A 858 -20.67 -12.67 2.41
CA LYS A 858 -19.65 -11.82 3.05
C LYS A 858 -18.23 -12.41 2.96
N VAL A 859 -18.09 -13.73 3.01
CA VAL A 859 -16.78 -14.41 2.96
C VAL A 859 -16.21 -14.49 1.55
N VAL A 860 -17.03 -14.85 0.56
CA VAL A 860 -16.55 -15.15 -0.81
C VAL A 860 -17.03 -14.17 -1.89
N GLY A 861 -17.96 -13.26 -1.55
CA GLY A 861 -18.53 -12.25 -2.44
C GLY A 861 -19.77 -12.73 -3.19
N GLU A 862 -20.40 -11.79 -3.89
CA GLU A 862 -21.51 -12.00 -4.82
C GLU A 862 -21.05 -12.55 -6.19
N GLY A 863 -19.76 -12.38 -6.50
CA GLY A 863 -19.16 -12.77 -7.77
C GLY A 863 -18.86 -11.59 -8.68
N PHE A 864 -18.03 -11.83 -9.70
CA PHE A 864 -17.63 -10.79 -10.64
C PHE A 864 -18.82 -10.26 -11.44
N GLY A 865 -18.85 -8.95 -11.69
CA GLY A 865 -19.86 -8.31 -12.55
C GLY A 865 -21.31 -8.44 -12.05
N GLN A 866 -21.53 -8.83 -10.78
CA GLN A 866 -22.88 -8.99 -10.22
C GLN A 866 -23.47 -7.68 -9.69
N TYR A 867 -22.66 -6.65 -9.47
CA TYR A 867 -23.14 -5.38 -8.95
C TYR A 867 -24.28 -4.76 -9.80
N PRO A 868 -24.16 -4.64 -11.14
CA PRO A 868 -25.26 -4.11 -11.96
C PRO A 868 -26.52 -4.98 -11.90
N VAL A 869 -26.36 -6.31 -11.81
CA VAL A 869 -27.48 -7.26 -11.71
C VAL A 869 -28.21 -7.08 -10.38
N ASN A 870 -27.49 -7.04 -9.26
CA ASN A 870 -28.07 -6.83 -7.94
C ASN A 870 -28.68 -5.42 -7.81
N HIS A 871 -28.06 -4.42 -8.42
CA HIS A 871 -28.63 -3.07 -8.49
C HIS A 871 -29.96 -3.07 -9.26
N LEU A 872 -30.07 -3.76 -10.40
CA LEU A 872 -31.34 -3.86 -11.12
C LEU A 872 -32.44 -4.56 -10.30
N LEU A 873 -32.07 -5.59 -9.51
CA LEU A 873 -33.02 -6.42 -8.77
C LEU A 873 -33.47 -5.82 -7.44
N TYR A 874 -32.59 -5.08 -6.76
CA TYR A 874 -32.81 -4.66 -5.37
C TYR A 874 -32.75 -3.15 -5.13
N ALA A 875 -32.34 -2.33 -6.11
CA ALA A 875 -32.41 -0.88 -5.97
C ALA A 875 -33.86 -0.37 -6.02
N GLY A 876 -34.08 0.87 -5.55
CA GLY A 876 -35.42 1.47 -5.54
C GLY A 876 -36.00 1.66 -6.95
N GLU A 877 -37.33 1.71 -7.08
CA GLU A 877 -38.01 1.84 -8.39
C GLU A 877 -37.56 3.06 -9.22
N ASN A 878 -37.15 4.15 -8.54
CA ASN A 878 -36.65 5.38 -9.19
C ASN A 878 -35.19 5.29 -9.67
N GLU A 879 -34.48 4.20 -9.37
CA GLU A 879 -33.07 3.96 -9.65
C GLU A 879 -32.85 2.88 -10.74
N LEU A 880 -33.93 2.31 -11.29
CA LEU A 880 -33.86 1.27 -12.31
C LEU A 880 -33.17 1.75 -13.58
N SER A 881 -32.16 1.01 -14.03
CA SER A 881 -31.46 1.27 -15.29
C SER A 881 -32.25 0.74 -16.48
N SER A 882 -32.17 1.45 -17.61
CA SER A 882 -32.68 0.92 -18.87
C SER A 882 -31.96 -0.39 -19.20
N SER A 883 -32.71 -1.34 -19.78
CA SER A 883 -32.18 -2.65 -20.10
C SER A 883 -32.55 -3.08 -21.51
N TYR A 884 -31.66 -3.87 -22.10
CA TYR A 884 -31.94 -4.58 -23.33
C TYR A 884 -31.72 -6.07 -23.12
N GLN A 885 -32.48 -6.87 -23.87
CA GLN A 885 -32.31 -8.31 -23.91
C GLN A 885 -32.58 -8.83 -25.31
N LEU A 886 -31.65 -9.58 -25.88
CA LEU A 886 -31.90 -10.29 -27.12
C LEU A 886 -32.77 -11.52 -26.84
N LYS A 887 -33.82 -11.72 -27.64
CA LYS A 887 -34.69 -12.89 -27.55
C LYS A 887 -34.91 -13.49 -28.92
N GLN A 888 -35.31 -14.76 -28.92
CA GLN A 888 -35.61 -15.50 -30.13
C GLN A 888 -37.01 -16.13 -30.00
N GLN A 889 -37.85 -15.96 -31.02
CA GLN A 889 -39.18 -16.57 -31.09
C GLN A 889 -39.46 -17.02 -32.53
N ALA A 890 -39.86 -18.28 -32.71
CA ALA A 890 -40.19 -18.87 -34.02
C ALA A 890 -39.11 -18.64 -35.10
N GLY A 891 -37.83 -18.73 -34.73
CA GLY A 891 -36.69 -18.53 -35.64
C GLY A 891 -36.33 -17.07 -35.92
N THR A 892 -37.09 -16.09 -35.43
CA THR A 892 -36.79 -14.66 -35.58
C THR A 892 -36.13 -14.12 -34.31
N ASN A 893 -35.01 -13.40 -34.46
CA ASN A 893 -34.36 -12.69 -33.38
C ASN A 893 -34.95 -11.29 -33.24
N TYR A 894 -35.17 -10.84 -32.01
CA TYR A 894 -35.68 -9.51 -31.72
C TYR A 894 -35.06 -8.97 -30.43
N LEU A 895 -34.98 -7.65 -30.36
CA LEU A 895 -34.44 -6.91 -29.23
C LEU A 895 -35.60 -6.42 -28.35
N LEU A 896 -35.60 -6.81 -27.08
CA LEU A 896 -36.49 -6.25 -26.06
C LEU A 896 -35.79 -5.06 -25.40
N LEU A 897 -36.37 -3.87 -25.51
CA LEU A 897 -35.93 -2.67 -24.80
C LEU A 897 -36.91 -2.34 -23.67
N ARG A 898 -36.38 -1.97 -22.50
CA ARG A 898 -37.16 -1.52 -21.35
C ARG A 898 -36.65 -0.17 -20.85
N ALA A 899 -37.58 0.73 -20.57
CA ALA A 899 -37.29 2.04 -20.02
C ALA A 899 -36.70 1.96 -18.61
N GLY A 900 -35.89 2.96 -18.29
CA GLY A 900 -35.22 3.19 -17.01
C GLY A 900 -34.36 4.44 -17.14
N LYS A 901 -33.32 4.56 -16.32
CA LYS A 901 -32.29 5.61 -16.47
C LYS A 901 -31.66 5.56 -17.87
N THR A 902 -31.23 6.73 -18.35
CA THR A 902 -30.79 6.98 -19.72
C THR A 902 -29.69 6.03 -20.18
N ALA A 903 -30.03 5.15 -21.12
CA ALA A 903 -29.09 4.30 -21.84
C ALA A 903 -29.46 4.19 -23.31
N TYR A 904 -28.49 3.76 -24.10
CA TYR A 904 -28.53 3.69 -25.55
C TYR A 904 -27.97 2.35 -26.02
N LEU A 905 -28.57 1.81 -27.08
CA LEU A 905 -27.93 0.78 -27.90
C LEU A 905 -27.50 1.43 -29.21
N GLU A 906 -26.20 1.40 -29.49
CA GLU A 906 -25.58 2.22 -30.53
C GLU A 906 -24.84 1.38 -31.56
N GLN A 907 -24.86 1.83 -32.81
CA GLN A 907 -24.03 1.31 -33.89
C GLN A 907 -23.33 2.47 -34.59
N ARG A 908 -22.04 2.32 -34.88
CA ARG A 908 -21.30 3.28 -35.71
C ARG A 908 -21.80 3.18 -37.15
N ILE A 909 -22.08 4.32 -37.77
CA ILE A 909 -22.53 4.40 -39.16
C ILE A 909 -21.66 5.37 -39.95
N ASP A 910 -21.40 5.05 -41.20
CA ASP A 910 -20.66 5.92 -42.12
C ASP A 910 -21.67 6.70 -42.96
N ILE A 911 -21.90 7.97 -42.59
CA ILE A 911 -22.84 8.87 -43.27
C ILE A 911 -22.08 9.97 -44.03
N SER A 912 -22.70 10.44 -45.11
CA SER A 912 -22.32 11.67 -45.79
C SER A 912 -23.12 12.87 -45.24
N PRO A 913 -22.50 14.05 -45.09
CA PRO A 913 -23.18 15.25 -44.62
C PRO A 913 -24.23 15.71 -45.66
N GLN A 914 -25.28 16.38 -45.16
CA GLN A 914 -26.36 17.00 -45.93
C GLN A 914 -27.11 16.01 -46.84
N GLN A 915 -27.44 14.84 -46.28
CA GLN A 915 -28.16 13.77 -46.96
C GLN A 915 -29.36 13.31 -46.12
N HIS A 916 -30.38 12.79 -46.81
CA HIS A 916 -31.54 12.18 -46.17
C HIS A 916 -31.42 10.65 -46.19
N TYR A 917 -31.71 10.04 -45.05
CA TYR A 917 -31.68 8.60 -44.85
C TYR A 917 -33.06 8.11 -44.41
N GLN A 918 -33.47 6.95 -44.92
CA GLN A 918 -34.72 6.31 -44.55
C GLN A 918 -34.43 5.15 -43.60
N LEU A 919 -34.90 5.26 -42.36
CA LEU A 919 -34.81 4.22 -41.35
C LEU A 919 -36.14 3.43 -41.30
N SER A 920 -36.11 2.15 -41.63
CA SER A 920 -37.23 1.24 -41.44
C SER A 920 -36.97 0.29 -40.26
N LEU A 921 -37.95 0.05 -39.41
CA LEU A 921 -37.87 -0.92 -38.32
C LEU A 921 -39.23 -1.60 -38.07
N ARG A 922 -39.21 -2.84 -37.59
CA ARG A 922 -40.42 -3.55 -37.14
C ARG A 922 -40.54 -3.51 -35.62
N ILE A 923 -41.69 -3.07 -35.12
CA ILE A 923 -41.97 -2.92 -33.70
C ILE A 923 -43.23 -3.68 -33.27
N ARG A 924 -43.29 -4.10 -32.01
CA ARG A 924 -44.51 -4.62 -31.37
C ARG A 924 -44.49 -4.48 -29.84
N GLN A 925 -45.66 -4.61 -29.23
CA GLN A 925 -45.80 -4.63 -27.78
C GLN A 925 -45.32 -5.98 -27.20
N PRO A 926 -44.56 -5.99 -26.09
CA PRO A 926 -44.13 -7.23 -25.44
C PRO A 926 -45.31 -8.11 -25.02
N GLY A 927 -45.18 -9.42 -25.18
CA GLY A 927 -46.29 -10.37 -24.96
C GLY A 927 -46.88 -10.37 -23.55
N TYR A 928 -46.08 -9.96 -22.55
CA TYR A 928 -46.43 -9.87 -21.12
C TYR A 928 -46.94 -8.48 -20.68
N SER A 929 -46.98 -7.49 -21.58
CA SER A 929 -47.43 -6.14 -21.24
C SER A 929 -48.93 -6.14 -20.92
N SER A 930 -49.29 -5.56 -19.77
CA SER A 930 -50.70 -5.32 -19.39
C SER A 930 -51.25 -4.08 -20.10
N THR A 931 -52.57 -3.93 -20.13
CA THR A 931 -53.27 -2.73 -20.63
C THR A 931 -53.03 -1.49 -19.78
N ALA A 932 -52.51 -1.65 -18.56
CA ALA A 932 -52.15 -0.56 -17.65
C ALA A 932 -50.66 -0.14 -17.77
N ALA A 933 -49.87 -0.78 -18.64
CA ALA A 933 -48.47 -0.43 -18.83
C ALA A 933 -48.34 0.94 -19.55
N PRO A 934 -47.33 1.75 -19.19
CA PRO A 934 -47.10 3.04 -19.86
C PRO A 934 -46.79 2.85 -21.34
N SER A 935 -47.33 3.75 -22.18
CA SER A 935 -47.08 3.72 -23.62
C SER A 935 -45.57 3.78 -23.91
N PRO A 936 -45.07 2.92 -24.81
CA PRO A 936 -43.65 2.89 -25.13
C PRO A 936 -43.24 4.14 -25.91
N ALA A 937 -42.19 4.84 -25.46
CA ALA A 937 -41.63 5.99 -26.14
C ALA A 937 -40.21 5.68 -26.62
N LEU A 938 -40.09 5.23 -27.86
CA LEU A 938 -38.82 4.92 -28.52
C LEU A 938 -38.37 6.11 -29.38
N SER A 939 -37.14 6.55 -29.19
CA SER A 939 -36.50 7.59 -30.00
C SER A 939 -35.21 7.07 -30.61
N VAL A 940 -34.98 7.44 -31.87
CA VAL A 940 -33.76 7.13 -32.60
C VAL A 940 -32.97 8.41 -32.82
N PHE A 941 -31.66 8.35 -32.58
CA PHE A 941 -30.75 9.46 -32.71
C PHE A 941 -29.65 9.14 -33.72
N ILE A 942 -29.24 10.13 -34.50
CA ILE A 942 -27.97 10.13 -35.24
C ILE A 942 -27.16 11.30 -34.69
N CYS A 943 -25.96 11.02 -34.17
CA CYS A 943 -25.10 12.02 -33.52
C CYS A 943 -23.63 11.80 -33.86
N GLU A 944 -22.85 12.88 -33.91
CA GLU A 944 -21.39 12.79 -33.77
C GLU A 944 -21.06 12.45 -32.32
N LYS A 945 -20.50 11.27 -32.04
CA LYS A 945 -20.36 10.78 -30.66
C LYS A 945 -19.05 10.05 -30.44
N ALA A 946 -18.22 10.54 -29.52
CA ALA A 946 -16.95 9.88 -29.15
C ALA A 946 -17.23 8.49 -28.54
N LEU A 947 -17.76 8.48 -27.31
CA LEU A 947 -18.28 7.30 -26.64
C LEU A 947 -19.50 7.65 -25.81
N LEU A 948 -19.34 8.49 -24.80
CA LEU A 948 -20.43 8.96 -23.92
C LEU A 948 -21.03 10.29 -24.39
N TYR A 949 -20.19 11.23 -24.82
CA TYR A 949 -20.62 12.58 -25.18
C TYR A 949 -21.03 12.69 -26.65
N SER A 950 -22.26 13.17 -26.86
CA SER A 950 -22.83 13.45 -28.18
C SER A 950 -22.70 14.93 -28.55
N PHE A 951 -22.47 15.18 -29.84
CA PHE A 951 -22.33 16.50 -30.46
C PHE A 951 -23.18 16.52 -31.73
N GLY A 952 -23.95 17.58 -31.95
CA GLY A 952 -24.79 17.75 -33.14
C GLY A 952 -25.67 16.52 -33.42
N CYS A 953 -26.87 16.46 -32.82
CA CYS A 953 -27.75 15.30 -32.95
C CYS A 953 -29.01 15.64 -33.76
N THR A 954 -29.44 14.70 -34.60
CA THR A 954 -30.81 14.66 -35.12
C THR A 954 -31.56 13.48 -34.51
N SER A 955 -32.84 13.67 -34.19
CA SER A 955 -33.66 12.65 -33.55
C SER A 955 -35.04 12.55 -34.16
N GLN A 956 -35.60 11.34 -34.14
CA GLN A 956 -36.98 11.04 -34.52
C GLN A 956 -37.60 10.11 -33.49
N SER A 957 -38.84 10.38 -33.13
CA SER A 957 -39.62 9.51 -32.27
C SER A 957 -40.40 8.51 -33.11
N VAL A 958 -40.33 7.24 -32.73
CA VAL A 958 -41.07 6.17 -33.41
C VAL A 958 -42.53 6.24 -32.96
N ASN A 959 -43.46 6.23 -33.93
CA ASN A 959 -44.88 6.18 -33.60
C ASN A 959 -45.22 4.82 -32.99
N ALA A 960 -45.51 4.80 -31.70
CA ALA A 960 -45.93 3.61 -30.97
C ALA A 960 -47.38 3.69 -30.46
N GLU A 961 -48.17 4.66 -30.97
CA GLU A 961 -49.58 4.76 -30.64
C GLU A 961 -50.34 3.54 -31.20
N GLY A 962 -51.25 2.99 -30.40
CA GLY A 962 -52.04 1.81 -30.78
C GLY A 962 -51.22 0.55 -31.06
N LEU A 963 -49.99 0.44 -30.53
CA LEU A 963 -49.13 -0.72 -30.75
C LEU A 963 -49.78 -2.00 -30.20
N THR A 964 -49.82 -3.05 -31.01
CA THR A 964 -50.40 -4.35 -30.62
C THR A 964 -49.30 -5.40 -30.46
N LYS A 965 -49.68 -6.65 -30.16
CA LYS A 965 -48.77 -7.80 -30.11
C LYS A 965 -48.31 -8.27 -31.51
N GLN A 966 -48.81 -7.67 -32.59
CA GLN A 966 -48.41 -7.98 -33.97
C GLN A 966 -47.30 -7.03 -34.43
N TRP A 967 -46.41 -7.52 -35.30
CA TRP A 967 -45.35 -6.72 -35.89
C TRP A 967 -45.93 -5.65 -36.80
N ARG A 968 -45.56 -4.38 -36.55
CA ARG A 968 -45.86 -3.22 -37.37
C ARG A 968 -44.56 -2.62 -37.88
N GLU A 969 -44.50 -2.31 -39.17
CA GLU A 969 -43.37 -1.61 -39.76
C GLU A 969 -43.55 -0.10 -39.59
N GLU A 970 -42.48 0.58 -39.16
CA GLU A 970 -42.40 2.02 -39.03
C GLU A 970 -41.24 2.54 -39.88
N VAL A 971 -41.47 3.67 -40.55
CA VAL A 971 -40.50 4.31 -41.42
C VAL A 971 -40.28 5.75 -40.96
N LEU A 972 -39.02 6.10 -40.71
CA LEU A 972 -38.59 7.41 -40.28
C LEU A 972 -37.64 8.01 -41.31
N VAL A 973 -37.70 9.33 -41.51
CA VAL A 973 -36.75 10.08 -42.32
C VAL A 973 -35.82 10.84 -41.41
N MET A 974 -34.51 10.59 -41.54
CA MET A 974 -33.45 11.20 -40.75
C MET A 974 -32.57 12.07 -41.66
N ASP A 975 -32.20 13.25 -41.21
CA ASP A 975 -31.26 14.14 -41.91
C ASP A 975 -29.88 14.04 -41.23
N SER A 976 -28.81 13.92 -42.03
CA SER A 976 -27.45 13.98 -41.49
C SER A 976 -27.01 15.38 -41.08
N ALA A 977 -27.71 16.44 -41.49
CA ALA A 977 -27.29 17.82 -41.28
C ALA A 977 -25.80 18.00 -41.65
N ASP A 978 -24.99 18.66 -40.82
CA ASP A 978 -23.55 18.78 -41.04
C ASP A 978 -22.73 17.63 -40.43
N MET A 979 -23.37 16.56 -39.92
CA MET A 979 -22.66 15.45 -39.26
C MET A 979 -21.79 14.68 -40.24
N GLY A 980 -20.58 14.36 -39.80
CA GLY A 980 -19.57 13.72 -40.65
C GLY A 980 -18.80 14.72 -41.53
N ALA A 981 -19.10 16.02 -41.45
CA ALA A 981 -18.30 17.08 -42.06
C ALA A 981 -17.07 17.40 -41.20
N GLY A 982 -15.88 17.49 -41.81
CA GLY A 982 -14.67 17.92 -41.11
C GLY A 982 -13.37 17.47 -41.76
N LEU A 983 -12.28 18.13 -41.37
CA LEU A 983 -10.91 17.71 -41.71
C LEU A 983 -10.43 16.61 -40.75
N TRP A 984 -9.45 15.81 -41.19
CA TRP A 984 -8.90 14.70 -40.41
C TRP A 984 -8.42 15.12 -39.00
N PRO A 985 -8.76 14.36 -37.93
CA PRO A 985 -9.59 13.15 -37.93
C PRO A 985 -11.10 13.44 -37.94
N SER A 986 -11.87 12.70 -38.73
CA SER A 986 -13.33 12.82 -38.78
C SER A 986 -13.98 12.34 -37.48
N ARG A 987 -15.06 13.02 -37.08
CA ARG A 987 -15.84 12.65 -35.90
C ARG A 987 -16.66 11.39 -36.20
N PRO A 988 -16.60 10.35 -35.34
CA PRO A 988 -17.44 9.17 -35.51
C PRO A 988 -18.91 9.53 -35.36
N VAL A 989 -19.75 9.04 -36.28
CA VAL A 989 -21.21 9.16 -36.21
C VAL A 989 -21.80 7.84 -35.74
N LYS A 990 -22.80 7.91 -34.85
CA LYS A 990 -23.50 6.74 -34.32
C LYS A 990 -25.01 6.89 -34.46
N LEU A 991 -25.66 5.79 -34.79
CA LEU A 991 -27.10 5.60 -34.62
C LEU A 991 -27.36 5.03 -33.23
N SER A 992 -28.20 5.69 -32.44
CA SER A 992 -28.50 5.30 -31.06
C SER A 992 -30.00 5.09 -30.86
N LEU A 993 -30.36 3.96 -30.24
CA LEU A 993 -31.73 3.62 -29.85
C LEU A 993 -31.92 3.93 -28.36
N HIS A 994 -32.95 4.71 -28.02
CA HIS A 994 -33.27 5.08 -26.64
C HIS A 994 -34.76 4.89 -26.35
N ILE A 995 -35.08 4.27 -25.21
CA ILE A 995 -36.46 4.11 -24.74
C ILE A 995 -36.68 4.93 -23.46
N ALA A 996 -37.58 5.91 -23.53
CA ALA A 996 -37.86 6.83 -22.43
C ALA A 996 -38.94 6.30 -21.48
N SER A 997 -39.93 5.55 -21.99
CA SER A 997 -41.01 4.94 -21.20
C SER A 997 -41.44 3.61 -21.80
N GLY A 998 -42.05 2.76 -20.97
CA GLY A 998 -42.61 1.47 -21.39
C GLY A 998 -41.57 0.42 -21.79
N ALA A 999 -42.03 -0.57 -22.56
CA ALA A 999 -41.19 -1.62 -23.12
C ALA A 999 -41.63 -1.93 -24.55
N ILE A 1000 -40.68 -2.20 -25.44
CA ILE A 1000 -40.93 -2.44 -26.86
C ILE A 1000 -40.02 -3.55 -27.40
N GLU A 1001 -40.55 -4.34 -28.33
CA GLU A 1001 -39.76 -5.33 -29.07
C GLU A 1001 -39.49 -4.82 -30.48
N ILE A 1002 -38.23 -4.93 -30.93
CA ILE A 1002 -37.75 -4.37 -32.21
C ILE A 1002 -37.02 -5.44 -33.02
N THR A 1003 -37.22 -5.48 -34.33
CA THR A 1003 -36.44 -6.28 -35.27
C THR A 1003 -36.34 -5.63 -36.65
N ASP A 1004 -35.48 -6.18 -37.52
CA ASP A 1004 -35.23 -5.74 -38.91
C ASP A 1004 -35.04 -4.23 -39.08
N LEU A 1005 -34.08 -3.66 -38.36
CA LEU A 1005 -33.67 -2.28 -38.58
C LEU A 1005 -32.87 -2.18 -39.88
N ARG A 1006 -33.20 -1.21 -40.73
CA ARG A 1006 -32.43 -0.87 -41.95
C ARG A 1006 -32.33 0.64 -42.10
N LEU A 1007 -31.12 1.15 -42.35
CA LEU A 1007 -30.89 2.57 -42.61
C LEU A 1007 -30.45 2.70 -44.06
N THR A 1008 -31.34 3.13 -44.92
CA THR A 1008 -31.12 3.14 -46.36
C THR A 1008 -30.81 4.54 -46.90
N MET A 1009 -29.85 4.59 -47.83
CA MET A 1009 -29.59 5.77 -48.65
C MET A 1009 -30.60 5.87 -49.80
N ALA A 1010 -30.61 7.01 -50.51
CA ALA A 1010 -31.47 7.21 -51.68
C ALA A 1010 -31.22 6.20 -52.82
N ASP A 1011 -30.04 5.56 -52.86
CA ASP A 1011 -29.69 4.51 -53.82
C ASP A 1011 -30.15 3.10 -53.39
N GLY A 1012 -30.78 2.97 -52.22
CA GLY A 1012 -31.26 1.72 -51.65
C GLY A 1012 -30.20 0.88 -50.92
N SER A 1013 -28.97 1.36 -50.78
CA SER A 1013 -27.93 0.69 -49.98
C SER A 1013 -28.24 0.81 -48.48
N ASP A 1014 -28.08 -0.29 -47.74
CA ASP A 1014 -28.25 -0.33 -46.28
C ASP A 1014 -26.92 -0.05 -45.59
N LEU A 1015 -26.94 0.88 -44.64
CA LEU A 1015 -25.77 1.29 -43.87
C LEU A 1015 -25.67 0.57 -42.52
N LEU A 1016 -26.73 -0.10 -42.07
CA LEU A 1016 -26.68 -0.87 -40.82
C LEU A 1016 -26.12 -2.26 -41.05
N GLU A 1017 -25.22 -2.66 -40.16
CA GLU A 1017 -24.68 -4.02 -40.12
C GLU A 1017 -25.45 -4.84 -39.06
N ASN A 1018 -25.92 -6.04 -39.41
CA ASN A 1018 -26.64 -6.93 -38.48
C ASN A 1018 -27.91 -6.29 -37.85
N GLY A 1019 -28.68 -5.50 -38.61
CA GLY A 1019 -29.93 -4.85 -38.14
C GLY A 1019 -31.10 -5.81 -37.83
N GLY A 1020 -31.04 -7.06 -38.31
CA GLY A 1020 -31.98 -8.13 -37.96
C GLY A 1020 -31.57 -8.97 -36.73
N PHE A 1021 -30.44 -8.65 -36.09
CA PHE A 1021 -29.88 -9.36 -34.92
C PHE A 1021 -29.63 -10.87 -35.15
N GLY A 1022 -29.51 -11.31 -36.39
CA GLY A 1022 -29.25 -12.71 -36.76
C GLY A 1022 -27.92 -13.23 -36.20
N GLU A 1023 -26.94 -12.35 -36.04
CA GLU A 1023 -25.62 -12.67 -35.49
C GLU A 1023 -25.43 -12.21 -34.03
N GLY A 1024 -26.52 -12.00 -33.29
CA GLY A 1024 -26.50 -11.45 -31.95
C GLY A 1024 -26.35 -9.93 -31.95
N LEU A 1025 -25.48 -9.40 -31.08
CA LEU A 1025 -25.21 -7.95 -30.95
C LEU A 1025 -23.89 -7.53 -31.60
N LYS A 1026 -23.40 -8.27 -32.60
CA LYS A 1026 -22.25 -7.79 -33.39
C LYS A 1026 -22.57 -6.41 -33.96
N HIS A 1027 -21.59 -5.50 -33.90
CA HIS A 1027 -21.67 -4.09 -34.31
C HIS A 1027 -22.55 -3.19 -33.43
N TRP A 1028 -23.26 -3.75 -32.44
CA TRP A 1028 -24.08 -2.99 -31.50
C TRP A 1028 -23.39 -2.90 -30.14
N LEU A 1029 -23.29 -1.69 -29.58
CA LEU A 1029 -22.68 -1.44 -28.28
C LEU A 1029 -23.67 -0.73 -27.35
N PHE A 1030 -23.77 -1.22 -26.12
CA PHE A 1030 -24.56 -0.58 -25.07
C PHE A 1030 -23.76 0.53 -24.39
N VAL A 1031 -24.40 1.70 -24.23
CA VAL A 1031 -23.79 2.89 -23.64
C VAL A 1031 -24.78 3.54 -22.67
N THR A 1032 -24.31 4.05 -21.53
CA THR A 1032 -25.14 4.73 -20.53
C THR A 1032 -24.46 6.00 -20.04
N ASP A 1033 -25.25 7.06 -19.82
CA ASP A 1033 -24.78 8.32 -19.25
C ASP A 1033 -24.82 8.29 -17.71
N GLN A 1034 -25.33 7.21 -17.13
CA GLN A 1034 -25.47 6.98 -15.70
C GLN A 1034 -24.54 5.84 -15.28
N ASP A 1035 -23.57 6.14 -14.42
CA ASP A 1035 -22.50 5.22 -14.02
C ASP A 1035 -22.75 4.51 -12.68
N LEU A 1036 -23.48 5.13 -11.75
CA LEU A 1036 -23.71 4.61 -10.40
C LEU A 1036 -24.39 3.24 -10.37
N ALA A 1037 -25.30 2.95 -11.32
CA ALA A 1037 -25.95 1.64 -11.40
C ALA A 1037 -25.02 0.54 -11.93
N TRP A 1038 -23.85 0.92 -12.46
CA TRP A 1038 -22.90 0.02 -13.10
C TRP A 1038 -21.60 -0.12 -12.33
N HIS A 1039 -21.25 0.86 -11.48
CA HIS A 1039 -19.97 0.94 -10.80
C HIS A 1039 -20.09 1.37 -9.33
N ILE A 1040 -19.32 0.71 -8.46
CA ILE A 1040 -19.19 1.07 -7.05
C ILE A 1040 -18.25 2.28 -6.86
N HIS A 1041 -17.34 2.51 -7.80
CA HIS A 1041 -16.33 3.60 -7.77
C HIS A 1041 -15.42 3.58 -6.53
N GLN A 1042 -15.09 2.41 -6.00
CA GLN A 1042 -14.08 2.24 -4.96
C GLN A 1042 -13.52 0.82 -5.00
N GLN A 1043 -12.21 0.69 -5.21
CA GLN A 1043 -11.57 -0.60 -5.50
C GLN A 1043 -11.71 -1.66 -4.40
N TRP A 1044 -11.60 -1.27 -3.14
CA TRP A 1044 -11.71 -2.19 -1.99
C TRP A 1044 -13.14 -2.66 -1.79
N VAL A 1045 -14.13 -1.77 -1.91
CA VAL A 1045 -15.55 -2.14 -1.85
C VAL A 1045 -15.90 -3.03 -3.03
N GLU A 1046 -15.37 -2.75 -4.22
CA GLU A 1046 -15.53 -3.61 -5.41
C GLU A 1046 -14.97 -5.02 -5.17
N VAL A 1047 -13.74 -5.13 -4.67
CA VAL A 1047 -13.13 -6.44 -4.37
C VAL A 1047 -13.90 -7.17 -3.28
N TYR A 1048 -14.40 -6.45 -2.26
CA TYR A 1048 -15.25 -7.03 -1.23
C TYR A 1048 -16.59 -7.52 -1.79
N PHE A 1049 -17.24 -6.74 -2.64
CA PHE A 1049 -18.50 -7.12 -3.27
C PHE A 1049 -18.31 -8.36 -4.16
N ALA A 1050 -17.30 -8.36 -5.03
CA ALA A 1050 -17.09 -9.43 -6.00
C ALA A 1050 -16.45 -10.70 -5.41
N GLN A 1051 -15.56 -10.57 -4.41
CA GLN A 1051 -14.72 -11.67 -3.92
C GLN A 1051 -14.74 -11.83 -2.38
N GLY A 1052 -15.54 -11.02 -1.67
CA GLY A 1052 -15.70 -11.09 -0.21
C GLY A 1052 -14.45 -10.71 0.57
N ILE A 1053 -14.46 -11.05 1.87
CA ILE A 1053 -13.27 -10.93 2.74
C ILE A 1053 -12.09 -11.71 2.17
N LEU A 1054 -12.33 -12.84 1.51
CA LEU A 1054 -11.28 -13.63 0.86
C LEU A 1054 -10.51 -12.78 -0.17
N GLY A 1055 -11.21 -12.07 -1.06
CA GLY A 1055 -10.58 -11.19 -2.06
C GLY A 1055 -9.73 -10.09 -1.43
N LEU A 1056 -10.24 -9.43 -0.39
CA LEU A 1056 -9.50 -8.39 0.35
C LEU A 1056 -8.21 -8.94 0.97
N ILE A 1057 -8.28 -10.11 1.61
CA ILE A 1057 -7.10 -10.77 2.19
C ILE A 1057 -6.09 -11.11 1.09
N LEU A 1058 -6.53 -11.65 -0.04
CA LEU A 1058 -5.64 -12.02 -1.15
C LEU A 1058 -4.98 -10.81 -1.80
N LEU A 1059 -5.72 -9.71 -1.96
CA LEU A 1059 -5.17 -8.44 -2.43
C LEU A 1059 -4.10 -7.92 -1.46
N ALA A 1060 -4.41 -7.88 -0.16
CA ALA A 1060 -3.46 -7.46 0.87
C ALA A 1060 -2.20 -8.35 0.91
N LEU A 1061 -2.35 -9.68 0.80
CA LEU A 1061 -1.23 -10.62 0.75
C LEU A 1061 -0.38 -10.43 -0.50
N LEU A 1062 -0.99 -10.20 -1.66
CA LEU A 1062 -0.25 -9.92 -2.90
C LEU A 1062 0.57 -8.62 -2.78
N LEU A 1063 -0.02 -7.57 -2.21
CA LEU A 1063 0.69 -6.31 -1.94
C LEU A 1063 1.82 -6.49 -0.94
N LEU A 1064 1.63 -7.34 0.07
CA LEU A 1064 2.69 -7.68 1.02
C LEU A 1064 3.86 -8.40 0.33
N VAL A 1065 3.59 -9.34 -0.56
CA VAL A 1065 4.62 -10.02 -1.37
C VAL A 1065 5.35 -9.01 -2.26
N LEU A 1066 4.61 -8.13 -2.92
CA LEU A 1066 5.16 -7.07 -3.76
C LEU A 1066 6.08 -6.13 -2.97
N ALA A 1067 5.61 -5.63 -1.82
CA ALA A 1067 6.39 -4.77 -0.93
C ALA A 1067 7.67 -5.48 -0.46
N ARG A 1068 7.57 -6.77 -0.10
CA ARG A 1068 8.72 -7.60 0.31
C ARG A 1068 9.78 -7.74 -0.77
N VAL A 1069 9.35 -7.97 -2.02
CA VAL A 1069 10.27 -8.14 -3.15
C VAL A 1069 10.91 -6.80 -3.55
N LEU A 1070 10.16 -5.71 -3.51
CA LEU A 1070 10.66 -4.38 -3.89
C LEU A 1070 11.46 -3.67 -2.80
N TYR A 1071 11.25 -3.99 -1.52
CA TYR A 1071 11.88 -3.31 -0.39
C TYR A 1071 13.41 -3.24 -0.50
N ARG A 1072 14.07 -4.37 -0.76
CA ARG A 1072 15.54 -4.42 -0.87
C ARG A 1072 16.08 -3.69 -2.12
N PRO A 1073 15.55 -3.93 -3.33
CA PRO A 1073 15.89 -3.13 -4.51
C PRO A 1073 15.71 -1.62 -4.28
N LEU A 1074 14.62 -1.18 -3.64
CA LEU A 1074 14.38 0.22 -3.32
C LEU A 1074 15.42 0.82 -2.37
N LEU A 1075 15.83 0.06 -1.34
CA LEU A 1075 16.90 0.48 -0.43
C LEU A 1075 18.26 0.58 -1.13
N ARG A 1076 18.53 -0.29 -2.10
CA ARG A 1076 19.75 -0.26 -2.93
C ARG A 1076 19.74 0.85 -3.98
N GLY A 1077 18.63 1.59 -4.12
CA GLY A 1077 18.48 2.61 -5.15
C GLY A 1077 18.26 2.01 -6.54
N ASP A 1078 17.62 0.84 -6.68
CA ASP A 1078 17.23 0.35 -8.00
C ASP A 1078 16.14 1.25 -8.59
N ILE A 1079 16.46 1.93 -9.70
CA ILE A 1079 15.54 2.87 -10.35
C ILE A 1079 14.34 2.17 -11.00
N GLN A 1080 14.51 0.92 -11.47
CA GLN A 1080 13.41 0.15 -12.05
C GLN A 1080 12.44 -0.28 -10.96
N ALA A 1081 12.96 -0.68 -9.78
CA ALA A 1081 12.13 -0.96 -8.61
C ALA A 1081 11.37 0.29 -8.16
N SER A 1082 12.00 1.47 -8.24
CA SER A 1082 11.38 2.75 -7.93
C SER A 1082 10.22 3.08 -8.89
N ALA A 1083 10.38 2.82 -10.20
CA ALA A 1083 9.30 2.96 -11.18
C ALA A 1083 8.09 2.10 -10.83
N PHE A 1084 8.28 0.80 -10.57
CA PHE A 1084 7.15 -0.09 -10.26
C PHE A 1084 6.50 0.23 -8.91
N ALA A 1085 7.29 0.53 -7.88
CA ALA A 1085 6.74 0.94 -6.58
C ALA A 1085 5.87 2.21 -6.71
N ALA A 1086 6.35 3.20 -7.47
CA ALA A 1086 5.60 4.41 -7.78
C ALA A 1086 4.35 4.12 -8.64
N ALA A 1087 4.44 3.21 -9.61
CA ALA A 1087 3.32 2.81 -10.47
C ALA A 1087 2.17 2.18 -9.67
N PHE A 1088 2.47 1.25 -8.76
CA PHE A 1088 1.45 0.67 -7.88
C PHE A 1088 0.87 1.72 -6.94
N ALA A 1089 1.70 2.56 -6.30
CA ALA A 1089 1.21 3.62 -5.42
C ALA A 1089 0.26 4.59 -6.16
N ALA A 1090 0.60 4.98 -7.39
CA ALA A 1090 -0.24 5.83 -8.23
C ALA A 1090 -1.58 5.14 -8.59
N LEU A 1091 -1.55 3.86 -8.99
CA LEU A 1091 -2.76 3.10 -9.29
C LEU A 1091 -3.69 2.95 -8.07
N PHE A 1092 -3.14 2.63 -6.90
CA PHE A 1092 -3.93 2.54 -5.67
C PHE A 1092 -4.49 3.89 -5.22
N THR A 1093 -3.79 4.98 -5.53
CA THR A 1093 -4.33 6.32 -5.31
C THR A 1093 -5.60 6.52 -6.14
N VAL A 1094 -5.59 6.16 -7.44
CA VAL A 1094 -6.80 6.16 -8.29
C VAL A 1094 -7.90 5.26 -7.71
N GLY A 1095 -7.54 4.08 -7.21
CA GLY A 1095 -8.46 3.12 -6.57
C GLY A 1095 -9.14 3.60 -5.27
N LEU A 1096 -8.74 4.76 -4.70
CA LEU A 1096 -9.39 5.33 -3.52
C LEU A 1096 -10.79 5.89 -3.80
N LEU A 1097 -11.00 6.49 -4.98
CA LEU A 1097 -12.29 7.08 -5.40
C LEU A 1097 -12.75 6.59 -6.79
N GLY A 1098 -12.08 5.57 -7.32
CA GLY A 1098 -12.46 4.86 -8.53
C GLY A 1098 -12.33 3.36 -8.34
N SER A 1099 -12.89 2.59 -9.27
CA SER A 1099 -12.67 1.14 -9.33
C SER A 1099 -11.71 0.81 -10.47
N THR A 1100 -10.78 -0.10 -10.20
CA THR A 1100 -9.84 -0.62 -11.21
C THR A 1100 -9.97 -2.13 -11.39
N MET A 1101 -10.90 -2.77 -10.67
CA MET A 1101 -11.03 -4.24 -10.63
C MET A 1101 -12.31 -4.76 -11.29
N ASP A 1102 -13.23 -3.85 -11.63
CA ASP A 1102 -14.52 -4.07 -12.28
C ASP A 1102 -14.44 -4.14 -13.82
N ALA A 1103 -13.28 -3.84 -14.42
CA ALA A 1103 -13.00 -4.08 -15.83
C ALA A 1103 -11.82 -5.03 -16.04
N ALA A 1104 -11.93 -5.93 -17.02
CA ALA A 1104 -10.90 -6.94 -17.29
C ALA A 1104 -9.51 -6.36 -17.60
N ARG A 1105 -9.45 -5.25 -18.36
CA ARG A 1105 -8.16 -4.66 -18.77
C ARG A 1105 -7.44 -4.00 -17.61
N SER A 1106 -8.15 -3.26 -16.76
CA SER A 1106 -7.58 -2.61 -15.59
C SER A 1106 -7.19 -3.63 -14.51
N SER A 1107 -8.02 -4.65 -14.28
CA SER A 1107 -7.68 -5.73 -13.35
C SER A 1107 -6.48 -6.54 -13.85
N MET A 1108 -6.43 -6.83 -15.16
CA MET A 1108 -5.27 -7.48 -15.78
C MET A 1108 -4.01 -6.62 -15.67
N LEU A 1109 -4.07 -5.30 -15.89
CA LEU A 1109 -2.92 -4.40 -15.69
C LEU A 1109 -2.35 -4.57 -14.28
N PHE A 1110 -3.20 -4.53 -13.25
CA PHE A 1110 -2.78 -4.72 -11.88
C PHE A 1110 -2.16 -6.11 -11.64
N TYR A 1111 -2.92 -7.19 -11.87
CA TYR A 1111 -2.49 -8.54 -11.52
C TYR A 1111 -1.30 -8.99 -12.35
N LEU A 1112 -1.29 -8.75 -13.67
CA LEU A 1112 -0.18 -9.12 -14.54
C LEU A 1112 1.10 -8.41 -14.13
N MET A 1113 1.04 -7.10 -13.88
CA MET A 1113 2.21 -6.34 -13.45
C MET A 1113 2.68 -6.78 -12.06
N ALA A 1114 1.77 -7.08 -11.12
CA ALA A 1114 2.13 -7.56 -9.79
C ALA A 1114 2.87 -8.89 -9.89
N PHE A 1115 2.36 -9.84 -10.67
CA PHE A 1115 3.01 -11.14 -10.88
C PHE A 1115 4.36 -10.99 -11.60
N CYS A 1116 4.43 -10.16 -12.65
CA CYS A 1116 5.68 -9.89 -13.35
C CYS A 1116 6.73 -9.29 -12.42
N VAL A 1117 6.40 -8.26 -11.65
CA VAL A 1117 7.34 -7.60 -10.75
C VAL A 1117 7.81 -8.55 -9.65
N VAL A 1118 6.89 -9.28 -9.01
CA VAL A 1118 7.25 -10.23 -7.95
C VAL A 1118 8.21 -11.31 -8.47
N LEU A 1119 7.94 -11.87 -9.65
CA LEU A 1119 8.77 -12.94 -10.23
C LEU A 1119 10.10 -12.42 -10.78
N LEU A 1120 10.12 -11.26 -11.43
CA LEU A 1120 11.32 -10.72 -12.08
C LEU A 1120 12.29 -10.05 -11.11
N PHE A 1121 11.82 -9.50 -9.99
CA PHE A 1121 12.67 -8.90 -8.95
C PHE A 1121 13.03 -9.85 -7.80
N GLY A 1122 12.17 -10.83 -7.50
CA GLY A 1122 12.31 -11.63 -6.29
C GLY A 1122 13.27 -12.83 -6.37
N VAL A 1123 13.79 -13.15 -7.55
CA VAL A 1123 14.67 -14.31 -7.76
C VAL A 1123 16.14 -13.86 -7.73
N LYS A 1124 16.94 -14.50 -6.88
CA LYS A 1124 18.40 -14.30 -6.90
C LYS A 1124 18.96 -14.86 -8.21
N PRO A 1125 19.80 -14.12 -8.96
CA PRO A 1125 20.52 -14.71 -10.07
C PRO A 1125 21.33 -15.89 -9.55
N VAL A 1126 21.14 -17.07 -10.15
CA VAL A 1126 22.05 -18.19 -9.92
C VAL A 1126 23.39 -17.72 -10.47
N ALA A 1127 24.40 -17.61 -9.60
CA ALA A 1127 25.75 -17.31 -10.05
C ALA A 1127 26.10 -18.33 -11.15
N PRO A 1128 26.58 -17.89 -12.33
CA PRO A 1128 27.05 -18.85 -13.32
C PRO A 1128 28.07 -19.73 -12.61
N PHE A 1129 27.92 -21.05 -12.76
CA PHE A 1129 28.79 -22.05 -12.16
C PHE A 1129 30.23 -21.67 -12.48
N LYS A 1130 30.91 -20.98 -11.55
CA LYS A 1130 32.34 -20.71 -11.68
C LYS A 1130 32.95 -22.10 -11.57
N SER A 1131 33.40 -22.64 -12.68
CA SER A 1131 34.37 -23.73 -12.71
C SER A 1131 35.60 -23.26 -11.95
N LYS A 1132 35.58 -23.40 -10.63
CA LYS A 1132 36.72 -23.12 -9.78
C LYS A 1132 37.75 -24.19 -10.07
N GLY A 1133 38.84 -23.77 -10.71
CA GLY A 1133 40.17 -24.25 -10.37
C GLY A 1133 40.82 -25.26 -11.32
N VAL A 1134 41.17 -24.84 -12.54
CA VAL A 1134 42.42 -25.27 -13.22
C VAL A 1134 42.90 -24.14 -14.15
N ALA A 1135 43.33 -22.99 -13.61
CA ALA A 1135 43.94 -21.94 -14.44
C ALA A 1135 44.95 -21.02 -13.73
N GLU A 1136 45.42 -21.34 -12.52
CA GLU A 1136 46.38 -20.50 -11.78
C GLU A 1136 47.58 -21.30 -11.20
N ARG A 1137 48.06 -22.32 -11.92
CA ARG A 1137 49.41 -22.91 -11.72
C ARG A 1137 50.12 -23.21 -13.04
N ARG A 1138 50.12 -22.25 -13.97
CA ARG A 1138 50.92 -22.36 -15.21
C ARG A 1138 51.61 -21.06 -15.64
N ALA A 1139 51.86 -20.15 -14.70
CA ALA A 1139 52.60 -18.90 -14.93
C ALA A 1139 53.83 -18.74 -14.00
N GLN A 1140 54.44 -19.85 -13.55
CA GLN A 1140 55.72 -19.85 -12.81
C GLN A 1140 56.70 -20.96 -13.26
N SER A 1141 56.61 -21.45 -14.50
CA SER A 1141 57.66 -22.29 -15.09
C SER A 1141 57.72 -22.23 -16.63
N ARG A 1142 57.71 -21.01 -17.18
CA ARG A 1142 58.31 -20.71 -18.49
C ARG A 1142 59.01 -19.37 -18.44
#